data_AF-A0A528G2R7-F1
#
_entry.id   AF-A0A528G2R7-F1
#
_cell.length_a   1.000
_cell.length_b   1.000
_cell.length_c   1.000
_cell.angle_alpha   90.00
_cell.angle_beta   90.00
_cell.angle_gamma   90.00
#
_symmetry.space_group_name_H-M   'P 1'
#
loop_
_entity.id
_entity.type
_entity.pdbx_description
1 polymer ?
#
loop_
_entity_poly.entity_id
_entity_poly.type
_entity_poly.pdbx_seq_one_letter_code
_entity_poly.pdbx_strand_id
1 'polypeptide(L)'
;MSGRLAPRPSALRERSRRRPWTRDYRPRHHPTNGPVMEIERLLARLPRDAADAIVGMARLRSVDLNRHLREGLGARAGQPNSALSEPFVEGAYPWLPLEGGWGGLPAGLLHPRTLEVLREVAYPPYTHQVDAWKQLCGERAASVIVSSGTGSGKTECFLTPILDGLVRSSDSGAKPLEGVRALMLYPLNALIASQEERLSKWFAPFGGALRYCLYNGDTPESVRSTATRGEPWKVADRTTLRRSPPPVLVTNVTMLEYMLIRQKDAPILRASQGTLDFVVLDEAHSYVGAQAAEIALLLRRVALAFGRKPEELRYVATSATIGGPDAAELRSFLRDLSGAPEQNIHVVRGVRASLPASPALNSNLIELDEIAGMEPLQAGEIFAKSAPLRVLREQFRAGAIVGWSGWSAQARQIGGADVDPRRLLVEASRAKDPHSDPALASAGGDSILPVRLHLFHRTLSGLWACVNPTCPGRPAASEAADWHFGAVFLESREHCSHCGSLVLEWAYCIQCGDGALKAEETADGSHLVAWTGGTGDGEFEQTLDRDETFGAEDDTQDDAPLTTSPVVNRRYLGARGARPSPIIRFEPKTGAIVETVDGAGLPTTASRHVGECPCCGWAPKKVDLEAGVLRSLVAGAPYLMSQITPGLVGHLSPKPDADEPLPLDGRQLITFTDARQGTARHAANLQVASERGFVRSFLYHFVQDRPVRDDQAIAAIEAKLKRLASDEQDGITLSLMADLRLARIRLEGVATPKAWRQLVDRLAAEPTINRFLSNLWVEREETFSDPARLAEFMLYREIMRRPVRANSAETLGLLRLTIPGLDEPNVVVPASATRLGLNADDWRDLVRLLLTHFVRTNVILDFDAKRWMRWIDRRQSHVEMVPFEPALPSSRYVRFWPHPYGPRPSRVVRMLVQALGLDRDDPSVRDDLNELLRAAWSTLQRFMTVSPNGFRLRLGDMNVTPIERAFWCPNTRRLVDTTFRGLSPY
;
A
#
# COMPACT_ATOMS: atom_id res chain seq x y z
N MET A 1 -55.86 -46.23 -25.74
CA MET A 1 -57.00 -46.25 -24.79
C MET A 1 -56.53 -45.54 -23.53
N SER A 2 -56.82 -44.23 -23.40
CA SER A 2 -57.82 -43.71 -22.43
C SER A 2 -57.45 -44.10 -20.98
N GLY A 3 -56.97 -43.22 -20.09
CA GLY A 3 -57.31 -41.82 -19.88
C GLY A 3 -58.19 -41.71 -18.63
N ARG A 4 -57.82 -40.77 -17.72
CA ARG A 4 -58.59 -40.21 -16.57
C ARG A 4 -58.56 -41.08 -15.29
N LEU A 5 -58.51 -40.55 -14.04
CA LEU A 5 -58.79 -39.23 -13.47
C LEU A 5 -58.14 -39.14 -12.05
N ALA A 6 -57.93 -37.90 -11.58
CA ALA A 6 -57.37 -37.34 -10.33
C ALA A 6 -57.43 -38.15 -8.99
N PRO A 7 -56.59 -37.78 -8.00
CA PRO A 7 -57.11 -36.87 -6.96
C PRO A 7 -56.11 -35.84 -6.34
N ARG A 8 -56.69 -34.76 -5.81
CA ARG A 8 -56.29 -34.00 -4.59
C ARG A 8 -57.56 -33.97 -3.69
N PRO A 9 -57.57 -33.60 -2.39
CA PRO A 9 -56.52 -32.97 -1.55
C PRO A 9 -56.40 -33.53 -0.10
N SER A 10 -55.35 -33.14 0.67
CA SER A 10 -55.48 -32.90 2.13
C SER A 10 -54.31 -32.11 2.71
N ALA A 11 -54.65 -31.29 3.70
CA ALA A 11 -53.93 -30.17 4.29
C ALA A 11 -52.91 -30.51 5.41
N LEU A 12 -51.82 -29.71 5.41
CA LEU A 12 -51.26 -28.93 6.53
C LEU A 12 -50.84 -29.64 7.84
N ARG A 13 -49.52 -29.61 8.09
CA ARG A 13 -48.94 -29.26 9.39
C ARG A 13 -47.68 -28.41 9.20
N GLU A 14 -47.77 -27.16 9.66
CA GLU A 14 -46.69 -26.18 9.70
C GLU A 14 -45.59 -26.59 10.70
N ARG A 15 -44.33 -26.42 10.29
CA ARG A 15 -43.18 -26.29 11.20
C ARG A 15 -42.49 -24.96 10.90
N SER A 16 -42.58 -24.04 11.85
CA SER A 16 -41.97 -22.72 11.84
C SER A 16 -40.44 -22.81 11.76
N ARG A 17 -39.87 -22.51 10.58
CA ARG A 17 -38.45 -22.18 10.45
C ARG A 17 -38.26 -20.74 10.91
N ARG A 18 -37.64 -20.54 12.08
CA ARG A 18 -37.06 -19.25 12.48
C ARG A 18 -35.91 -18.95 11.50
N ARG A 19 -36.05 -17.86 10.75
CA ARG A 19 -35.05 -17.35 9.80
C ARG A 19 -33.79 -16.89 10.56
N PRO A 20 -32.57 -17.19 10.09
CA PRO A 20 -31.37 -16.49 10.52
C PRO A 20 -31.43 -15.04 10.03
N TRP A 21 -30.96 -14.11 10.86
CA TRP A 21 -30.87 -12.69 10.58
C TRP A 21 -29.89 -12.40 9.44
N THR A 22 -30.38 -12.47 8.19
CA THR A 22 -29.95 -11.55 7.14
C THR A 22 -30.75 -10.27 7.36
N ARG A 23 -30.23 -9.37 8.19
CA ARG A 23 -30.68 -7.98 8.09
C ARG A 23 -30.22 -7.55 6.70
N ASP A 24 -31.18 -7.41 5.80
CA ASP A 24 -31.06 -6.73 4.52
C ASP A 24 -30.23 -5.45 4.73
N TYR A 25 -28.91 -5.54 4.59
CA TYR A 25 -28.17 -4.47 3.96
C TYR A 25 -28.56 -4.59 2.49
N ARG A 26 -29.79 -4.15 2.19
CA ARG A 26 -30.07 -3.67 0.84
C ARG A 26 -29.09 -2.52 0.70
N PRO A 27 -28.03 -2.60 -0.15
CA PRO A 27 -27.60 -1.37 -0.77
C PRO A 27 -28.89 -0.78 -1.32
N ARG A 28 -29.18 0.49 -1.02
CA ARG A 28 -30.30 1.18 -1.68
C ARG A 28 -30.24 0.73 -3.13
N HIS A 29 -31.29 0.08 -3.64
CA HIS A 29 -31.45 -0.16 -5.06
C HIS A 29 -31.48 1.25 -5.65
N HIS A 30 -30.30 1.76 -5.99
CA HIS A 30 -30.17 2.91 -6.84
C HIS A 30 -30.70 2.42 -8.19
N PRO A 31 -31.74 3.07 -8.72
CA PRO A 31 -32.33 2.68 -9.99
C PRO A 31 -31.22 2.76 -11.03
N THR A 32 -30.83 1.62 -11.64
CA THR A 32 -30.15 1.35 -12.94
C THR A 32 -29.14 2.35 -13.55
N ASN A 33 -28.79 3.40 -12.83
CA ASN A 33 -27.74 4.37 -13.07
C ASN A 33 -26.71 4.06 -12.00
N GLY A 34 -25.72 3.23 -12.35
CA GLY A 34 -24.63 2.89 -11.43
C GLY A 34 -24.03 4.15 -10.81
N PRO A 35 -23.55 4.12 -9.55
CA PRO A 35 -23.02 5.29 -8.90
C PRO A 35 -21.84 5.83 -9.70
N VAL A 36 -22.07 6.91 -10.44
CA VAL A 36 -21.04 7.69 -11.10
C VAL A 36 -20.10 8.19 -10.01
N MET A 37 -18.79 8.00 -10.18
CA MET A 37 -17.74 8.44 -9.25
C MET A 37 -18.08 9.80 -8.62
N GLU A 38 -18.18 9.88 -7.29
CA GLU A 38 -18.45 11.15 -6.57
C GLU A 38 -17.15 11.96 -6.44
N ILE A 39 -16.66 12.50 -7.56
CA ILE A 39 -15.40 13.25 -7.63
C ILE A 39 -15.33 14.31 -6.53
N GLU A 40 -16.37 15.13 -6.36
CA GLU A 40 -16.38 16.20 -5.36
C GLU A 40 -16.18 15.71 -3.93
N ARG A 41 -16.73 14.53 -3.60
CA ARG A 41 -16.54 13.92 -2.30
C ARG A 41 -15.12 13.37 -2.13
N LEU A 42 -14.55 12.80 -3.19
CA LEU A 42 -13.16 12.34 -3.21
C LEU A 42 -12.19 13.52 -3.00
N LEU A 43 -12.44 14.67 -3.65
CA LEU A 43 -11.62 15.88 -3.52
C LEU A 43 -11.61 16.48 -2.11
N ALA A 44 -12.65 16.22 -1.31
CA ALA A 44 -12.72 16.64 0.08
C ALA A 44 -12.21 15.57 1.06
N ARG A 45 -12.41 14.29 0.75
CA ARG A 45 -12.15 13.19 1.69
C ARG A 45 -10.72 12.67 1.62
N LEU A 46 -10.18 12.44 0.42
CA LEU A 46 -8.85 11.84 0.25
C LEU A 46 -7.72 12.67 0.89
N PRO A 47 -7.71 14.02 0.81
CA PRO A 47 -6.71 14.82 1.52
C PRO A 47 -6.80 14.65 3.04
N ARG A 48 -8.01 14.57 3.59
CA ARG A 48 -8.21 14.37 5.05
C ARG A 48 -7.72 13.01 5.48
N ASP A 49 -8.05 11.95 4.73
CA ASP A 49 -7.58 10.59 5.00
C ASP A 49 -6.04 10.52 4.94
N ALA A 50 -5.42 11.21 3.98
CA ALA A 50 -3.96 11.33 3.88
C ALA A 50 -3.35 12.09 5.07
N ALA A 51 -3.94 13.23 5.46
CA ALA A 51 -3.49 14.02 6.60
C ALA A 51 -3.60 13.25 7.92
N ASP A 52 -4.72 12.55 8.14
CA ASP A 52 -4.92 11.70 9.32
C ASP A 52 -3.95 10.52 9.34
N ALA A 53 -3.63 9.94 8.18
CA ALA A 53 -2.61 8.91 8.07
C ALA A 53 -1.21 9.45 8.45
N ILE A 54 -0.81 10.61 7.95
CA ILE A 54 0.47 11.26 8.26
C ILE A 54 0.57 11.58 9.76
N VAL A 55 -0.47 12.19 10.32
CA VAL A 55 -0.49 12.54 11.75
C VAL A 55 -0.56 11.29 12.63
N GLY A 56 -1.39 10.33 12.28
CA GLY A 56 -1.53 9.06 12.99
C GLY A 56 -0.29 8.17 12.91
N MET A 57 0.50 8.30 11.83
CA MET A 57 1.80 7.66 11.67
C MET A 57 2.78 8.14 12.73
N ALA A 58 2.98 9.45 12.80
CA ALA A 58 4.03 10.04 13.60
C ALA A 58 3.65 10.17 15.08
N ARG A 59 2.33 10.20 15.37
CA ARG A 59 1.78 10.31 16.73
C ARG A 59 2.45 11.46 17.45
N LEU A 60 2.33 12.65 16.90
CA LEU A 60 2.99 13.83 17.44
C LEU A 60 2.34 14.21 18.77
N ARG A 61 3.14 14.74 19.70
CA ARG A 61 2.67 15.16 21.02
C ARG A 61 1.94 16.49 20.97
N SER A 62 2.42 17.42 20.14
CA SER A 62 1.85 18.76 20.00
C SER A 62 0.46 18.70 19.36
N VAL A 63 -0.54 19.21 20.09
CA VAL A 63 -1.91 19.39 19.62
C VAL A 63 -1.97 20.47 18.54
N ASP A 64 -1.20 21.55 18.72
CA ASP A 64 -1.15 22.67 17.77
C ASP A 64 -0.59 22.23 16.41
N LEU A 65 0.52 21.48 16.41
CA LEU A 65 1.11 20.95 15.18
C LEU A 65 0.16 19.92 14.52
N ASN A 66 -0.43 19.01 15.30
CA ASN A 66 -1.38 18.03 14.78
C ASN A 66 -2.60 18.69 14.11
N ARG A 67 -3.11 19.78 14.69
CA ARG A 67 -4.21 20.56 14.09
C ARG A 67 -3.75 21.22 12.80
N HIS A 68 -2.61 21.93 12.85
CA HIS A 68 -2.06 22.63 11.69
C HIS A 68 -1.81 21.71 10.49
N LEU A 69 -1.25 20.52 10.73
CA LEU A 69 -1.04 19.52 9.68
C LEU A 69 -2.35 19.00 9.09
N ARG A 70 -3.38 18.75 9.92
CA ARG A 70 -4.70 18.31 9.44
C ARG A 70 -5.42 19.39 8.64
N GLU A 71 -5.33 20.65 9.06
CA GLU A 71 -5.95 21.77 8.35
C GLU A 71 -5.25 22.05 7.01
N GLY A 72 -3.92 22.03 6.98
CA GLY A 72 -3.15 22.23 5.75
C GLY A 72 -3.26 21.06 4.78
N LEU A 73 -2.80 19.88 5.19
CA LEU A 73 -2.77 18.68 4.32
C LEU A 73 -4.17 18.15 4.01
N GLY A 74 -5.13 18.32 4.93
CA GLY A 74 -6.52 17.89 4.79
C GLY A 74 -7.44 18.93 4.14
N ALA A 75 -6.88 20.04 3.68
CA ALA A 75 -7.59 21.02 2.86
C ALA A 75 -8.14 20.36 1.58
N ARG A 76 -9.11 21.02 0.94
CA ARG A 76 -9.69 20.48 -0.31
C ARG A 76 -8.60 20.38 -1.38
N ALA A 77 -8.66 19.31 -2.17
CA ALA A 77 -7.76 19.09 -3.30
C ALA A 77 -7.60 20.36 -4.17
N GLY A 78 -6.36 20.77 -4.44
CA GLY A 78 -6.02 21.99 -5.18
C GLY A 78 -5.85 23.26 -4.34
N GLN A 79 -6.23 23.25 -3.06
CA GLN A 79 -5.91 24.37 -2.15
C GLN A 79 -4.44 24.35 -1.71
N PRO A 80 -3.85 25.50 -1.31
CA PRO A 80 -2.48 25.56 -0.81
C PRO A 80 -2.24 24.56 0.33
N ASN A 81 -1.10 23.87 0.29
CA ASN A 81 -0.67 22.83 1.25
C ASN A 81 -1.54 21.56 1.32
N SER A 82 -2.62 21.44 0.54
CA SER A 82 -3.39 20.20 0.42
C SER A 82 -2.48 19.04 0.02
N ALA A 83 -2.72 17.86 0.59
CA ALA A 83 -2.01 16.65 0.21
C ALA A 83 -2.28 16.27 -1.26
N LEU A 84 -3.44 16.63 -1.81
CA LEU A 84 -3.78 16.36 -3.22
C LEU A 84 -3.90 17.65 -4.02
N SER A 85 -3.48 17.58 -5.29
CA SER A 85 -3.79 18.59 -6.30
C SER A 85 -5.25 18.48 -6.73
N GLU A 86 -5.78 19.50 -7.40
CA GLU A 86 -7.00 19.31 -8.19
C GLU A 86 -6.77 18.23 -9.28
N PRO A 87 -7.81 17.52 -9.73
CA PRO A 87 -7.69 16.62 -10.86
C PRO A 87 -7.32 17.37 -12.13
N PHE A 88 -6.53 16.74 -12.99
CA PHE A 88 -6.23 17.26 -14.32
C PHE A 88 -6.93 16.41 -15.38
N VAL A 89 -7.61 17.08 -16.31
CA VAL A 89 -8.26 16.47 -17.47
C VAL A 89 -7.31 16.54 -18.65
N GLU A 90 -6.94 15.39 -19.19
CA GLU A 90 -6.11 15.24 -20.39
C GLU A 90 -6.94 14.60 -21.53
N GLY A 91 -6.77 15.09 -22.76
CA GLY A 91 -7.32 14.43 -23.95
C GLY A 91 -6.68 13.09 -24.27
N ALA A 92 -7.48 12.04 -24.40
CA ALA A 92 -7.05 10.68 -24.75
C ALA A 92 -7.38 10.31 -26.20
N TYR A 93 -7.21 11.26 -27.13
CA TYR A 93 -7.57 11.08 -28.54
C TYR A 93 -6.76 9.95 -29.20
N PRO A 94 -7.37 9.17 -30.11
CA PRO A 94 -6.66 8.10 -30.81
C PRO A 94 -5.54 8.64 -31.70
N TRP A 95 -4.57 7.77 -32.00
CA TRP A 95 -3.51 8.06 -32.98
C TRP A 95 -4.07 7.94 -34.40
N LEU A 96 -3.46 8.66 -35.35
CA LEU A 96 -3.93 8.72 -36.73
C LEU A 96 -3.80 7.34 -37.41
N PRO A 97 -4.93 6.66 -37.72
CA PRO A 97 -4.89 5.38 -38.42
C PRO A 97 -4.38 5.55 -39.85
N LEU A 98 -3.81 4.49 -40.42
CA LEU A 98 -3.52 4.43 -41.85
C LEU A 98 -4.83 4.36 -42.64
N GLU A 99 -4.98 5.24 -43.63
CA GLU A 99 -6.11 5.20 -44.56
C GLU A 99 -6.20 3.83 -45.26
N GLY A 100 -7.40 3.23 -45.27
CA GLY A 100 -7.60 1.88 -45.81
C GLY A 100 -7.03 0.73 -44.96
N GLY A 101 -6.49 1.02 -43.77
CA GLY A 101 -5.95 0.02 -42.84
C GLY A 101 -4.91 -0.89 -43.49
N TRP A 102 -4.97 -2.20 -43.23
CA TRP A 102 -4.07 -3.17 -43.87
C TRP A 102 -4.09 -3.17 -45.41
N GLY A 103 -5.16 -2.67 -46.04
CA GLY A 103 -5.27 -2.54 -47.50
C GLY A 103 -4.56 -1.30 -48.06
N GLY A 104 -4.31 -0.28 -47.23
CA GLY A 104 -3.62 0.95 -47.62
C GLY A 104 -2.10 0.90 -47.52
N LEU A 105 -1.52 -0.27 -47.22
CA LEU A 105 -0.08 -0.42 -47.14
C LEU A 105 0.57 -0.30 -48.54
N PRO A 106 1.75 0.36 -48.65
CA PRO A 106 2.51 0.36 -49.90
C PRO A 106 2.81 -1.06 -50.37
N ALA A 107 2.60 -1.33 -51.66
CA ALA A 107 2.85 -2.63 -52.25
C ALA A 107 4.32 -3.06 -52.06
N GLY A 108 4.53 -4.30 -51.63
CA GLY A 108 5.87 -4.87 -51.40
C GLY A 108 6.56 -4.46 -50.10
N LEU A 109 5.98 -3.54 -49.31
CA LEU A 109 6.57 -3.09 -48.04
C LEU A 109 6.81 -4.25 -47.06
N LEU A 110 5.82 -5.13 -46.91
CA LEU A 110 5.90 -6.35 -46.09
C LEU A 110 5.76 -7.58 -46.96
N HIS A 111 6.39 -8.66 -46.54
CA HIS A 111 6.25 -9.98 -47.14
C HIS A 111 4.80 -10.46 -46.99
N PRO A 112 4.20 -11.14 -47.99
CA PRO A 112 2.80 -11.59 -47.93
C PRO A 112 2.47 -12.42 -46.68
N ARG A 113 3.39 -13.32 -46.28
CA ARG A 113 3.23 -14.13 -45.07
C ARG A 113 3.26 -13.30 -43.78
N THR A 114 4.07 -12.24 -43.72
CA THR A 114 4.08 -11.31 -42.59
C THR A 114 2.72 -10.60 -42.47
N LEU A 115 2.20 -10.12 -43.60
CA LEU A 115 0.91 -9.42 -43.65
C LEU A 115 -0.26 -10.32 -43.25
N GLU A 116 -0.26 -11.58 -43.69
CA GLU A 116 -1.25 -12.59 -43.30
C GLU A 116 -1.30 -12.78 -41.78
N VAL A 117 -0.14 -13.00 -41.15
CA VAL A 117 -0.05 -13.19 -39.69
C VAL A 117 -0.49 -11.92 -38.95
N LEU A 118 0.02 -10.75 -39.34
CA LEU A 118 -0.30 -9.50 -38.64
C LEU A 118 -1.79 -9.15 -38.69
N ARG A 119 -2.52 -9.52 -39.75
CA ARG A 119 -3.97 -9.32 -39.83
C ARG A 119 -4.75 -10.11 -38.77
N GLU A 120 -4.20 -11.23 -38.29
CA GLU A 120 -4.83 -12.07 -37.26
C GLU A 120 -4.45 -11.64 -35.84
N VAL A 121 -3.23 -11.11 -35.64
CA VAL A 121 -2.66 -10.88 -34.31
C VAL A 121 -2.46 -9.42 -33.94
N ALA A 122 -2.65 -8.48 -34.87
CA ALA A 122 -2.42 -7.05 -34.67
C ALA A 122 -3.57 -6.18 -35.21
N TYR A 123 -3.75 -5.01 -34.59
CA TYR A 123 -4.69 -4.00 -35.04
C TYR A 123 -4.21 -3.33 -36.35
N PRO A 124 -5.12 -2.77 -37.17
CA PRO A 124 -4.74 -1.94 -38.30
C PRO A 124 -3.71 -0.87 -37.91
N PRO A 125 -2.70 -0.61 -38.76
CA PRO A 125 -1.57 0.22 -38.35
C PRO A 125 -1.90 1.71 -38.32
N TYR A 126 -1.14 2.44 -37.50
CA TYR A 126 -1.08 3.90 -37.53
C TYR A 126 -0.08 4.40 -38.57
N THR A 127 -0.23 5.64 -39.03
CA THR A 127 0.65 6.25 -40.04
C THR A 127 2.12 6.24 -39.60
N HIS A 128 2.41 6.58 -38.35
CA HIS A 128 3.77 6.58 -37.82
C HIS A 128 4.42 5.19 -37.77
N GLN A 129 3.63 4.12 -37.61
CA GLN A 129 4.15 2.75 -37.67
C GLN A 129 4.61 2.44 -39.09
N VAL A 130 3.79 2.76 -40.09
CA VAL A 130 4.15 2.56 -41.50
C VAL A 130 5.36 3.41 -41.89
N ASP A 131 5.48 4.63 -41.37
CA ASP A 131 6.64 5.47 -41.62
C ASP A 131 7.92 4.87 -41.02
N ALA A 132 7.85 4.26 -39.84
CA ALA A 132 8.97 3.47 -39.30
C ALA A 132 9.29 2.26 -40.19
N TRP A 133 8.26 1.54 -40.66
CA TRP A 133 8.44 0.35 -41.50
C TRP A 133 9.09 0.67 -42.84
N LYS A 134 8.74 1.79 -43.49
CA LYS A 134 9.38 2.25 -44.72
C LYS A 134 10.88 2.43 -44.58
N GLN A 135 11.34 2.92 -43.42
CA GLN A 135 12.77 3.08 -43.14
C GLN A 135 13.44 1.76 -42.78
N LEU A 136 12.81 0.97 -41.88
CA LEU A 136 13.42 -0.22 -41.30
C LEU A 136 13.42 -1.43 -42.24
N CYS A 137 12.45 -1.54 -43.15
CA CYS A 137 12.38 -2.62 -44.15
C CYS A 137 13.20 -2.31 -45.41
N GLY A 138 13.79 -1.12 -45.53
CA GLY A 138 14.61 -0.74 -46.67
C GLY A 138 15.91 -1.55 -46.77
N GLU A 139 16.49 -1.63 -47.98
CA GLU A 139 17.73 -2.38 -48.23
C GLU A 139 18.91 -1.81 -47.44
N ARG A 140 19.02 -0.48 -47.37
CA ARG A 140 20.05 0.21 -46.59
C ARG A 140 19.68 0.19 -45.10
N ALA A 141 20.67 -0.02 -44.23
CA ALA A 141 20.49 0.08 -42.79
C ALA A 141 20.13 1.53 -42.39
N ALA A 142 18.86 1.72 -42.03
CA ALA A 142 18.33 2.95 -41.46
C ALA A 142 17.94 2.71 -39.99
N SER A 143 18.18 3.70 -39.16
CA SER A 143 17.84 3.70 -37.73
C SER A 143 16.69 4.66 -37.47
N VAL A 144 15.86 4.36 -36.47
CA VAL A 144 14.66 5.16 -36.16
C VAL A 144 14.61 5.51 -34.69
N ILE A 145 14.27 6.76 -34.39
CA ILE A 145 13.80 7.16 -33.06
C ILE A 145 12.30 7.46 -33.12
N VAL A 146 11.51 6.68 -32.38
CA VAL A 146 10.05 6.78 -32.32
C VAL A 146 9.68 7.67 -31.14
N SER A 147 9.24 8.90 -31.43
CA SER A 147 8.73 9.86 -30.46
C SER A 147 7.19 9.86 -30.51
N SER A 148 6.56 9.16 -29.57
CA SER A 148 5.10 9.15 -29.44
C SER A 148 4.67 8.77 -28.02
N GLY A 149 3.48 9.19 -27.63
CA GLY A 149 2.94 8.97 -26.30
C GLY A 149 2.69 7.48 -25.96
N THR A 150 2.23 7.21 -24.74
CA THR A 150 1.87 5.86 -24.32
C THR A 150 0.67 5.32 -25.11
N GLY A 151 0.66 4.01 -25.39
CA GLY A 151 -0.43 3.37 -26.14
C GLY A 151 -0.48 3.70 -27.64
N SER A 152 0.58 4.26 -28.23
CA SER A 152 0.68 4.56 -29.68
C SER A 152 1.08 3.37 -30.55
N GLY A 153 1.28 2.20 -29.96
CA GLY A 153 1.83 1.04 -30.66
C GLY A 153 3.29 1.24 -31.08
N LYS A 154 4.13 1.78 -30.18
CA LYS A 154 5.58 1.94 -30.40
C LYS A 154 6.28 0.61 -30.67
N THR A 155 5.82 -0.45 -30.02
CA THR A 155 6.36 -1.80 -30.19
C THR A 155 6.23 -2.29 -31.63
N GLU A 156 5.06 -2.08 -32.24
CA GLU A 156 4.78 -2.45 -33.63
C GLU A 156 5.67 -1.70 -34.63
N CYS A 157 6.19 -0.51 -34.29
CA CYS A 157 7.12 0.22 -35.14
C CYS A 157 8.41 -0.58 -35.43
N PHE A 158 8.89 -1.39 -34.47
CA PHE A 158 10.10 -2.20 -34.63
C PHE A 158 9.84 -3.70 -34.72
N LEU A 159 8.78 -4.21 -34.07
CA LEU A 159 8.52 -5.65 -34.05
C LEU A 159 8.07 -6.15 -35.43
N THR A 160 7.29 -5.35 -36.15
CA THR A 160 6.87 -5.65 -37.53
C THR A 160 8.05 -5.79 -38.48
N PRO A 161 8.98 -4.81 -38.61
CA PRO A 161 10.13 -4.95 -39.51
C PRO A 161 11.11 -6.05 -39.07
N ILE A 162 11.25 -6.30 -37.76
CA ILE A 162 12.02 -7.47 -37.27
C ILE A 162 11.37 -8.75 -37.79
N LEU A 163 10.07 -8.96 -37.55
CA LEU A 163 9.37 -10.15 -38.01
C LEU A 163 9.47 -10.30 -39.53
N ASP A 164 9.27 -9.22 -40.28
CA ASP A 164 9.35 -9.23 -41.74
C ASP A 164 10.74 -9.66 -42.25
N GLY A 165 11.80 -9.12 -41.66
CA GLY A 165 13.18 -9.51 -41.97
C GLY A 165 13.46 -10.97 -41.66
N LEU A 166 12.92 -11.49 -40.56
CA LEU A 166 13.02 -12.91 -40.20
C LEU A 166 12.26 -13.81 -41.17
N VAL A 167 11.02 -13.46 -41.53
CA VAL A 167 10.20 -14.19 -42.50
C VAL A 167 10.90 -14.28 -43.85
N ARG A 168 11.48 -13.18 -44.34
CA ARG A 168 12.26 -13.15 -45.59
C ARG A 168 13.51 -14.01 -45.49
N SER A 169 14.21 -14.00 -44.36
CA SER A 169 15.41 -14.80 -44.13
C SER A 169 15.13 -16.29 -43.90
N SER A 170 13.90 -16.65 -43.55
CA SER A 170 13.46 -17.98 -43.12
C SER A 170 12.68 -18.72 -44.22
N ASP A 171 12.80 -18.31 -45.48
CA ASP A 171 12.04 -18.89 -46.60
C ASP A 171 10.53 -18.85 -46.31
N SER A 172 10.02 -17.63 -46.11
CA SER A 172 8.63 -17.37 -45.69
C SER A 172 8.25 -17.93 -44.32
N GLY A 173 9.22 -18.20 -43.43
CA GLY A 173 8.97 -18.78 -42.12
C GLY A 173 8.94 -20.31 -42.09
N ALA A 174 9.40 -20.97 -43.16
CA ALA A 174 9.44 -22.43 -43.25
C ALA A 174 10.73 -23.05 -42.71
N LYS A 175 11.86 -22.31 -42.73
CA LYS A 175 13.18 -22.82 -42.34
C LYS A 175 13.64 -22.24 -41.01
N PRO A 176 14.10 -23.07 -40.05
CA PRO A 176 14.55 -22.56 -38.76
C PRO A 176 15.73 -21.60 -38.92
N LEU A 177 15.69 -20.50 -38.16
CA LEU A 177 16.82 -19.58 -38.04
C LEU A 177 17.62 -19.87 -36.77
N GLU A 178 18.94 -19.75 -36.91
CA GLU A 178 19.91 -19.88 -35.83
C GLU A 178 20.83 -18.66 -35.82
N GLY A 179 21.22 -18.24 -34.61
CA GLY A 179 21.96 -17.01 -34.36
C GLY A 179 21.04 -15.82 -34.12
N VAL A 180 21.43 -14.94 -33.18
CA VAL A 180 20.66 -13.74 -32.81
C VAL A 180 20.76 -12.70 -33.93
N ARG A 181 19.59 -12.24 -34.40
CA ARG A 181 19.43 -11.23 -35.46
C ARG A 181 18.81 -9.93 -34.97
N ALA A 182 17.99 -10.00 -33.93
CA ALA A 182 17.42 -8.84 -33.26
C ALA A 182 17.68 -8.93 -31.76
N LEU A 183 18.23 -7.84 -31.20
CA LEU A 183 18.47 -7.69 -29.78
C LEU A 183 17.57 -6.59 -29.23
N MET A 184 16.69 -6.93 -28.29
CA MET A 184 15.73 -5.99 -27.71
C MET A 184 16.09 -5.73 -26.25
N LEU A 185 16.46 -4.48 -25.96
CA LEU A 185 16.88 -4.03 -24.64
C LEU A 185 15.76 -3.31 -23.93
N TYR A 186 15.42 -3.84 -22.75
CA TYR A 186 14.47 -3.24 -21.84
C TYR A 186 15.18 -2.84 -20.54
N PRO A 187 14.82 -1.69 -19.94
CA PRO A 187 15.38 -1.28 -18.66
C PRO A 187 14.89 -2.18 -17.51
N LEU A 188 13.71 -2.79 -17.63
CA LEU A 188 13.09 -3.59 -16.56
C LEU A 188 12.63 -4.99 -16.99
N ASN A 189 12.89 -6.01 -16.15
CA ASN A 189 12.39 -7.40 -16.37
C ASN A 189 10.86 -7.46 -16.46
N ALA A 190 10.15 -6.59 -15.74
CA ALA A 190 8.69 -6.51 -15.83
C ALA A 190 8.23 -6.11 -17.24
N LEU A 191 8.96 -5.21 -17.91
CA LEU A 191 8.67 -4.86 -19.30
C LEU A 191 8.96 -6.05 -20.21
N ILE A 192 10.03 -6.80 -19.98
CA ILE A 192 10.33 -8.05 -20.72
C ILE A 192 9.16 -9.05 -20.59
N ALA A 193 8.69 -9.31 -19.37
CA ALA A 193 7.56 -10.21 -19.11
C ALA A 193 6.27 -9.71 -19.78
N SER A 194 6.03 -8.39 -19.79
CA SER A 194 4.85 -7.81 -20.46
C SER A 194 4.84 -8.02 -21.98
N GLN A 195 6.00 -8.24 -22.61
CA GLN A 195 6.08 -8.52 -24.04
C GLN A 195 5.87 -9.98 -24.39
N GLU A 196 5.90 -10.89 -23.41
CA GLU A 196 5.84 -12.33 -23.64
C GLU A 196 4.57 -12.75 -24.38
N GLU A 197 3.41 -12.28 -23.92
CA GLU A 197 2.13 -12.61 -24.54
C GLU A 197 2.09 -12.15 -26.01
N ARG A 198 2.65 -10.96 -26.30
CA ARG A 198 2.70 -10.39 -27.65
C ARG A 198 3.63 -11.19 -28.55
N LEU A 199 4.86 -11.47 -28.10
CA LEU A 199 5.84 -12.26 -28.83
C LEU A 199 5.31 -13.67 -29.08
N SER A 200 4.69 -14.30 -28.07
CA SER A 200 4.10 -15.64 -28.21
C SER A 200 3.04 -15.64 -29.33
N LYS A 201 2.11 -14.67 -29.31
CA LYS A 201 1.08 -14.54 -30.36
C LYS A 201 1.67 -14.35 -31.76
N TRP A 202 2.73 -13.55 -31.90
CA TRP A 202 3.32 -13.23 -33.21
C TRP A 202 4.19 -14.36 -33.77
N PHE A 203 4.83 -15.15 -32.90
CA PHE A 203 5.75 -16.22 -33.31
C PHE A 203 5.06 -17.59 -33.40
N ALA A 204 3.95 -17.81 -32.69
CA ALA A 204 3.20 -19.06 -32.72
C ALA A 204 2.81 -19.55 -34.13
N PRO A 205 2.40 -18.70 -35.08
CA PRO A 205 2.05 -19.11 -36.45
C PRO A 205 3.21 -19.70 -37.26
N PHE A 206 4.45 -19.57 -36.78
CA PHE A 206 5.66 -20.10 -37.41
C PHE A 206 6.21 -21.36 -36.71
N GLY A 207 5.50 -21.86 -35.69
CA GLY A 207 5.91 -23.03 -34.93
C GLY A 207 7.30 -22.85 -34.32
N GLY A 208 8.25 -23.72 -34.67
CA GLY A 208 9.65 -23.64 -34.20
C GLY A 208 10.62 -22.97 -35.18
N ALA A 209 10.15 -22.50 -36.36
CA ALA A 209 11.03 -21.94 -37.37
C ALA A 209 11.57 -20.56 -36.97
N LEU A 210 10.67 -19.71 -36.47
CA LEU A 210 11.04 -18.44 -35.84
C LEU A 210 10.93 -18.60 -34.33
N ARG A 211 11.98 -18.19 -33.62
CA ARG A 211 12.07 -18.36 -32.16
C ARG A 211 12.49 -17.07 -31.48
N TYR A 212 12.15 -16.95 -30.20
CA TYR A 212 12.66 -15.89 -29.32
C TYR A 212 13.10 -16.45 -27.96
N CYS A 213 13.90 -15.67 -27.22
CA CYS A 213 14.27 -15.95 -25.84
C CYS A 213 14.14 -14.69 -24.97
N LEU A 214 13.54 -14.83 -23.79
CA LEU A 214 13.57 -13.82 -22.74
C LEU A 214 14.77 -14.12 -21.83
N TYR A 215 15.93 -13.51 -22.14
CA TYR A 215 17.17 -13.74 -21.42
C TYR A 215 17.36 -12.71 -20.31
N ASN A 216 17.07 -13.10 -19.07
CA ASN A 216 17.20 -12.25 -17.89
C ASN A 216 17.80 -13.02 -16.69
N GLY A 217 17.81 -12.39 -15.52
CA GLY A 217 18.30 -13.01 -14.28
C GLY A 217 17.50 -14.24 -13.84
N ASP A 218 16.21 -14.28 -14.19
CA ASP A 218 15.24 -15.31 -13.81
C ASP A 218 15.19 -16.49 -14.79
N THR A 219 15.86 -16.39 -15.95
CA THR A 219 15.92 -17.49 -16.93
C THR A 219 16.56 -18.73 -16.28
N PRO A 220 15.85 -19.88 -16.20
CA PRO A 220 16.37 -21.08 -15.57
C PRO A 220 17.57 -21.65 -16.36
N GLU A 221 18.44 -22.38 -15.66
CA GLU A 221 19.60 -23.02 -16.29
C GLU A 221 19.17 -24.15 -17.24
N SER A 222 18.15 -24.93 -16.82
CA SER A 222 17.56 -26.03 -17.59
C SER A 222 16.10 -26.23 -17.17
N VAL A 223 15.24 -26.63 -18.11
CA VAL A 223 13.83 -26.94 -17.88
C VAL A 223 13.55 -28.37 -18.41
N ARG A 224 12.63 -29.09 -17.76
CA ARG A 224 12.21 -30.43 -18.21
C ARG A 224 11.54 -30.34 -19.59
N SER A 225 11.88 -31.27 -20.49
CA SER A 225 11.45 -31.27 -21.91
C SER A 225 9.94 -31.30 -22.13
N THR A 226 9.15 -31.78 -21.16
CA THR A 226 7.68 -31.78 -21.24
C THR A 226 7.07 -30.37 -21.14
N ALA A 227 7.72 -29.44 -20.44
CA ALA A 227 7.22 -28.07 -20.27
C ALA A 227 7.41 -27.20 -21.53
N THR A 228 8.35 -27.54 -22.40
CA THR A 228 8.67 -26.79 -23.63
C THR A 228 7.91 -27.27 -24.87
N ARG A 229 7.22 -28.42 -24.82
CA ARG A 229 6.49 -28.96 -25.99
C ARG A 229 5.29 -28.12 -26.44
N GLY A 230 4.71 -27.31 -25.55
CA GLY A 230 3.58 -26.44 -25.87
C GLY A 230 3.94 -25.14 -26.60
N GLU A 231 5.20 -24.71 -26.54
CA GLU A 231 5.65 -23.40 -27.04
C GLU A 231 6.99 -23.52 -27.83
N PRO A 232 7.01 -24.20 -28.98
CA PRO A 232 8.25 -24.44 -29.75
C PRO A 232 8.94 -23.16 -30.26
N TRP A 233 8.21 -22.04 -30.35
CA TRP A 233 8.75 -20.71 -30.67
C TRP A 233 9.55 -20.07 -29.52
N LYS A 234 9.49 -20.61 -28.30
CA LYS A 234 10.12 -20.00 -27.12
C LYS A 234 11.28 -20.85 -26.61
N VAL A 235 12.45 -20.24 -26.53
CA VAL A 235 13.60 -20.83 -25.83
C VAL A 235 13.51 -20.49 -24.34
N ALA A 236 13.26 -21.50 -23.51
CA ALA A 236 12.90 -21.32 -22.10
C ALA A 236 14.09 -21.35 -21.11
N ASP A 237 15.27 -21.81 -21.54
CA ASP A 237 16.39 -22.07 -20.64
C ASP A 237 17.76 -21.70 -21.23
N ARG A 238 18.74 -21.44 -20.35
CA ARG A 238 20.09 -21.01 -20.72
C ARG A 238 20.88 -22.07 -21.48
N THR A 239 20.67 -23.36 -21.17
CA THR A 239 21.36 -24.46 -21.84
C THR A 239 20.95 -24.55 -23.31
N THR A 240 19.65 -24.45 -23.58
CA THR A 240 19.10 -24.43 -24.95
C THR A 240 19.48 -23.15 -25.68
N LEU A 241 19.43 -21.98 -25.02
CA LEU A 241 19.88 -20.70 -25.59
C LEU A 241 21.34 -20.77 -26.07
N ARG A 242 22.26 -21.31 -25.26
CA ARG A 242 23.68 -21.44 -25.63
C ARG A 242 23.91 -22.45 -26.75
N ARG A 243 23.10 -23.51 -26.81
CA ARG A 243 23.22 -24.56 -27.83
C ARG A 243 22.65 -24.13 -29.19
N SER A 244 21.49 -23.50 -29.19
CA SER A 244 20.82 -23.04 -30.41
C SER A 244 20.16 -21.68 -30.19
N PRO A 245 20.92 -20.58 -30.30
CA PRO A 245 20.42 -19.23 -30.09
C PRO A 245 19.28 -18.89 -31.07
N PRO A 246 18.17 -18.32 -30.59
CA PRO A 246 17.08 -17.90 -31.44
C PRO A 246 17.38 -16.56 -32.15
N PRO A 247 16.68 -16.25 -33.25
CA PRO A 247 16.86 -14.98 -33.97
C PRO A 247 16.46 -13.73 -33.18
N VAL A 248 15.59 -13.83 -32.17
CA VAL A 248 15.22 -12.70 -31.31
C VAL A 248 15.63 -12.95 -29.87
N LEU A 249 16.42 -12.02 -29.31
CA LEU A 249 16.84 -12.05 -27.93
C LEU A 249 16.33 -10.80 -27.21
N VAL A 250 15.46 -10.99 -26.22
CA VAL A 250 14.96 -9.93 -25.34
C VAL A 250 15.73 -9.98 -24.03
N THR A 251 16.41 -8.90 -23.67
CA THR A 251 17.32 -8.87 -22.51
C THR A 251 17.36 -7.48 -21.87
N ASN A 252 18.16 -7.34 -20.83
CA ASN A 252 18.49 -6.06 -20.20
C ASN A 252 20.00 -5.77 -20.31
N VAL A 253 20.40 -4.54 -19.99
CA VAL A 253 21.80 -4.07 -20.09
C VAL A 253 22.77 -4.98 -19.31
N THR A 254 22.40 -5.38 -18.10
CA THR A 254 23.23 -6.24 -17.23
C THR A 254 23.47 -7.63 -17.82
N MET A 255 22.41 -8.27 -18.32
CA MET A 255 22.50 -9.62 -18.88
C MET A 255 23.17 -9.62 -20.25
N LEU A 256 23.01 -8.54 -21.02
CA LEU A 256 23.80 -8.31 -22.24
C LEU A 256 25.29 -8.21 -21.92
N GLU A 257 25.68 -7.43 -20.92
CA GLU A 257 27.08 -7.34 -20.53
C GLU A 257 27.64 -8.68 -20.04
N TYR A 258 26.87 -9.42 -19.24
CA TYR A 258 27.25 -10.78 -18.85
C TYR A 258 27.43 -11.71 -20.03
N MET A 259 26.58 -11.63 -21.06
CA MET A 259 26.72 -12.43 -22.28
C MET A 259 28.05 -12.17 -22.99
N LEU A 260 28.54 -10.93 -22.98
CA LEU A 260 29.82 -10.55 -23.60
C LEU A 260 31.05 -11.03 -22.82
N ILE A 261 30.95 -11.16 -21.48
CA ILE A 261 32.10 -11.42 -20.60
C ILE A 261 32.17 -12.89 -20.16
N ARG A 262 31.03 -13.57 -20.00
CA ARG A 262 30.97 -14.94 -19.49
C ARG A 262 31.37 -15.94 -20.56
N GLN A 263 32.40 -16.74 -20.27
CA GLN A 263 32.83 -17.83 -21.17
C GLN A 263 31.71 -18.83 -21.49
N LYS A 264 30.81 -19.11 -20.55
CA LYS A 264 29.67 -20.03 -20.77
C LYS A 264 28.69 -19.52 -21.84
N ASP A 265 28.61 -18.21 -22.03
CA ASP A 265 27.67 -17.57 -22.97
C ASP A 265 28.32 -17.33 -24.35
N ALA A 266 29.64 -17.54 -24.48
CA ALA A 266 30.38 -17.40 -25.74
C ALA A 266 29.79 -18.19 -26.94
N PRO A 267 29.19 -19.39 -26.78
CA PRO A 267 28.52 -20.08 -27.89
C PRO A 267 27.42 -19.25 -28.57
N ILE A 268 26.73 -18.38 -27.80
CA ILE A 268 25.69 -17.49 -28.34
C ILE A 268 26.29 -16.56 -29.38
N LEU A 269 27.42 -15.92 -29.05
CA LEU A 269 28.12 -14.99 -29.95
C LEU A 269 28.74 -15.69 -31.15
N ARG A 270 29.29 -16.90 -30.97
CA ARG A 270 29.89 -17.68 -32.08
C ARG A 270 28.85 -18.06 -33.13
N ALA A 271 27.67 -18.52 -32.69
CA ALA A 271 26.58 -18.87 -33.59
C ALA A 271 25.89 -17.64 -34.22
N SER A 272 26.16 -16.43 -33.70
CA SER A 272 25.54 -15.17 -34.15
C SER A 272 26.51 -14.23 -34.88
N GLN A 273 27.67 -14.74 -35.34
CA GLN A 273 28.63 -13.90 -36.07
C GLN A 273 28.04 -13.42 -37.40
N GLY A 274 28.04 -12.11 -37.60
CA GLY A 274 27.55 -11.45 -38.81
C GLY A 274 26.02 -11.43 -38.95
N THR A 275 25.26 -11.97 -38.00
CA THR A 275 23.80 -12.14 -38.13
C THR A 275 22.97 -11.00 -37.54
N LEU A 276 23.56 -10.17 -36.67
CA LEU A 276 22.83 -9.09 -35.99
C LEU A 276 22.46 -7.98 -36.99
N ASP A 277 21.17 -7.70 -37.08
CA ASP A 277 20.57 -6.67 -37.95
C ASP A 277 19.90 -5.55 -37.14
N PHE A 278 19.27 -5.89 -36.02
CA PHE A 278 18.49 -4.95 -35.21
C PHE A 278 18.98 -4.86 -33.77
N VAL A 279 19.05 -3.63 -33.26
CA VAL A 279 19.22 -3.32 -31.84
C VAL A 279 18.12 -2.36 -31.41
N VAL A 280 17.20 -2.83 -30.58
CA VAL A 280 16.08 -2.04 -30.06
C VAL A 280 16.40 -1.58 -28.64
N LEU A 281 16.20 -0.30 -28.38
CA LEU A 281 16.35 0.38 -27.11
C LEU A 281 14.98 0.91 -26.70
N ASP A 282 14.26 0.11 -25.90
CA ASP A 282 12.97 0.55 -25.40
C ASP A 282 13.14 1.51 -24.22
N GLU A 283 12.26 2.51 -24.16
CA GLU A 283 12.29 3.58 -23.15
C GLU A 283 13.65 4.30 -23.05
N ALA A 284 14.20 4.68 -24.21
CA ALA A 284 15.50 5.32 -24.32
C ALA A 284 15.62 6.62 -23.52
N HIS A 285 14.49 7.23 -23.13
CA HIS A 285 14.43 8.40 -22.24
C HIS A 285 14.95 8.14 -20.83
N SER A 286 15.02 6.86 -20.41
CA SER A 286 15.61 6.47 -19.13
C SER A 286 17.14 6.49 -19.13
N TYR A 287 17.77 6.55 -20.31
CA TYR A 287 19.23 6.56 -20.45
C TYR A 287 19.74 8.01 -20.47
N VAL A 288 20.09 8.53 -19.29
CA VAL A 288 20.64 9.88 -19.12
C VAL A 288 21.97 9.86 -18.33
N GLY A 289 22.76 10.91 -18.49
CA GLY A 289 24.02 11.10 -17.77
C GLY A 289 25.01 9.95 -17.96
N ALA A 290 25.62 9.49 -16.86
CA ALA A 290 26.63 8.41 -16.88
C ALA A 290 26.08 7.09 -17.47
N GLN A 291 24.81 6.77 -17.20
CA GLN A 291 24.18 5.54 -17.69
C GLN A 291 24.08 5.52 -19.23
N ALA A 292 23.80 6.67 -19.85
CA ALA A 292 23.79 6.79 -21.31
C ALA A 292 25.17 6.53 -21.91
N ALA A 293 26.23 7.05 -21.29
CA ALA A 293 27.61 6.85 -21.73
C ALA A 293 28.03 5.36 -21.64
N GLU A 294 27.68 4.67 -20.56
CA GLU A 294 27.94 3.25 -20.39
C GLU A 294 27.24 2.40 -21.46
N ILE A 295 25.95 2.67 -21.71
CA ILE A 295 25.19 1.97 -22.75
C ILE A 295 25.80 2.22 -24.12
N ALA A 296 26.24 3.45 -24.40
CA ALA A 296 26.85 3.77 -25.68
C ALA A 296 28.13 2.95 -25.91
N LEU A 297 28.97 2.76 -24.89
CA LEU A 297 30.15 1.90 -24.98
C LEU A 297 29.78 0.41 -25.09
N LEU A 298 28.74 -0.03 -24.37
CA LEU A 298 28.23 -1.39 -24.45
C LEU A 298 27.74 -1.72 -25.88
N LEU A 299 26.98 -0.84 -26.52
CA LEU A 299 26.47 -1.07 -27.88
C LEU A 299 27.60 -1.19 -28.90
N ARG A 300 28.66 -0.39 -28.77
CA ARG A 300 29.87 -0.52 -29.61
C ARG A 300 30.56 -1.87 -29.40
N ARG A 301 30.67 -2.34 -28.14
CA ARG A 301 31.20 -3.69 -27.82
C ARG A 301 30.31 -4.79 -28.39
N VAL A 302 28.98 -4.63 -28.36
CA VAL A 302 28.03 -5.58 -28.96
C VAL A 302 28.23 -5.66 -30.46
N ALA A 303 28.23 -4.53 -31.18
CA ALA A 303 28.43 -4.53 -32.63
C ALA A 303 29.72 -5.28 -33.00
N LEU A 304 30.84 -4.96 -32.34
CA LEU A 304 32.12 -5.65 -32.52
C LEU A 304 32.04 -7.16 -32.20
N ALA A 305 31.43 -7.54 -31.07
CA ALA A 305 31.31 -8.93 -30.64
C ALA A 305 30.46 -9.78 -31.58
N PHE A 306 29.52 -9.17 -32.30
CA PHE A 306 28.70 -9.81 -33.34
C PHE A 306 29.34 -9.73 -34.73
N GLY A 307 30.54 -9.16 -34.88
CA GLY A 307 31.22 -9.03 -36.18
C GLY A 307 30.55 -8.02 -37.11
N ARG A 308 29.94 -6.96 -36.56
CA ARG A 308 29.20 -5.92 -37.27
C ARG A 308 29.75 -4.54 -36.96
N LYS A 309 29.48 -3.57 -37.82
CA LYS A 309 29.74 -2.14 -37.57
C LYS A 309 28.43 -1.40 -37.23
N PRO A 310 28.48 -0.32 -36.43
CA PRO A 310 27.29 0.48 -36.13
C PRO A 310 26.52 0.94 -37.39
N GLU A 311 27.21 1.29 -38.47
CA GLU A 311 26.58 1.70 -39.75
C GLU A 311 25.85 0.59 -40.51
N GLU A 312 26.09 -0.69 -40.16
CA GLU A 312 25.45 -1.87 -40.76
C GLU A 312 24.21 -2.33 -39.96
N LEU A 313 23.97 -1.73 -38.80
CA LEU A 313 22.91 -2.10 -37.87
C LEU A 313 21.74 -1.11 -37.92
N ARG A 314 20.54 -1.62 -37.68
CA ARG A 314 19.31 -0.83 -37.53
C ARG A 314 19.03 -0.63 -36.05
N TYR A 315 19.31 0.56 -35.55
CA TYR A 315 18.97 0.93 -34.18
C TYR A 315 17.55 1.48 -34.13
N VAL A 316 16.75 0.99 -33.18
CA VAL A 316 15.44 1.57 -32.91
C VAL A 316 15.37 2.02 -31.47
N ALA A 317 15.16 3.32 -31.25
CA ALA A 317 14.92 3.86 -29.92
C ALA A 317 13.45 4.27 -29.77
N THR A 318 12.79 3.87 -28.70
CA THR A 318 11.46 4.38 -28.37
C THR A 318 11.56 5.39 -27.24
N SER A 319 10.77 6.47 -27.33
CA SER A 319 10.71 7.45 -26.27
C SER A 319 9.31 8.04 -26.16
N ALA A 320 8.80 8.09 -24.94
CA ALA A 320 7.55 8.77 -24.63
C ALA A 320 7.74 10.29 -24.47
N THR A 321 8.95 10.76 -24.13
CA THR A 321 9.13 12.07 -23.46
C THR A 321 10.47 12.78 -23.73
N ILE A 322 11.38 12.27 -24.57
CA ILE A 322 12.66 12.99 -24.80
C ILE A 322 12.39 14.32 -25.51
N GLY A 323 12.68 15.40 -24.77
CA GLY A 323 13.33 16.63 -25.24
C GLY A 323 12.71 17.30 -26.47
N GLY A 324 11.68 18.12 -26.25
CA GLY A 324 11.30 19.20 -27.15
C GLY A 324 10.81 18.83 -28.57
N PRO A 325 10.37 19.83 -29.34
CA PRO A 325 9.96 19.65 -30.73
C PRO A 325 11.14 19.40 -31.69
N ASP A 326 12.39 19.42 -31.22
CA ASP A 326 13.55 19.39 -32.10
C ASP A 326 13.93 17.96 -32.54
N ALA A 327 13.74 17.68 -33.82
CA ALA A 327 14.16 16.42 -34.43
C ALA A 327 15.69 16.30 -34.51
N ALA A 328 16.44 17.39 -34.50
CA ALA A 328 17.91 17.36 -34.55
C ALA A 328 18.51 16.81 -33.24
N GLU A 329 17.99 17.23 -32.08
CA GLU A 329 18.43 16.74 -30.78
C GLU A 329 18.18 15.22 -30.65
N LEU A 330 17.00 14.74 -31.06
CA LEU A 330 16.67 13.31 -31.06
C LEU A 330 17.59 12.49 -31.99
N ARG A 331 17.97 13.04 -33.15
CA ARG A 331 18.94 12.40 -34.05
C ARG A 331 20.33 12.33 -33.43
N SER A 332 20.79 13.43 -32.85
CA SER A 332 22.09 13.49 -32.15
C SER A 332 22.15 12.49 -31.00
N PHE A 333 21.08 12.43 -30.19
CA PHE A 333 20.99 11.48 -29.07
C PHE A 333 21.17 10.03 -29.53
N LEU A 334 20.42 9.59 -30.56
CA LEU A 334 20.56 8.22 -31.06
C LEU A 334 21.91 7.99 -31.74
N ARG A 335 22.48 8.97 -32.43
CA ARG A 335 23.83 8.91 -33.00
C ARG A 335 24.87 8.67 -31.91
N ASP A 336 24.82 9.45 -30.83
CA ASP A 336 25.82 9.40 -29.76
C ASP A 336 25.73 8.07 -28.98
N LEU A 337 24.50 7.58 -28.77
CA LEU A 337 24.20 6.32 -28.11
C LEU A 337 24.60 5.10 -28.97
N SER A 338 24.25 5.08 -30.26
CA SER A 338 24.43 3.90 -31.13
C SER A 338 25.73 3.89 -31.93
N GLY A 339 26.30 5.06 -32.24
CA GLY A 339 27.36 5.23 -33.23
C GLY A 339 26.89 5.13 -34.69
N ALA A 340 25.59 5.05 -34.96
CA ALA A 340 25.07 5.03 -36.33
C ALA A 340 25.26 6.41 -37.02
N PRO A 341 25.51 6.45 -38.35
CA PRO A 341 25.63 7.71 -39.09
C PRO A 341 24.34 8.53 -39.01
N GLU A 342 24.46 9.82 -38.69
CA GLU A 342 23.30 10.69 -38.47
C GLU A 342 22.35 10.77 -39.66
N GLN A 343 22.89 10.74 -40.89
CA GLN A 343 22.12 10.72 -42.13
C GLN A 343 21.26 9.46 -42.32
N ASN A 344 21.56 8.39 -41.59
CA ASN A 344 20.77 7.15 -41.58
C ASN A 344 19.75 7.13 -40.43
N ILE A 345 19.65 8.20 -39.61
CA ILE A 345 18.74 8.26 -38.46
C ILE A 345 17.50 9.08 -38.80
N HIS A 346 16.34 8.45 -38.71
CA HIS A 346 15.04 9.05 -38.98
C HIS A 346 14.23 9.23 -37.69
N VAL A 347 13.60 10.41 -37.53
CA VAL A 347 12.69 10.69 -36.42
C VAL A 347 11.28 10.40 -36.87
N VAL A 348 10.62 9.45 -36.21
CA VAL A 348 9.22 9.09 -36.46
C VAL A 348 8.37 9.68 -35.33
N ARG A 349 7.40 10.52 -35.66
CA ARG A 349 6.49 11.15 -34.70
C ARG A 349 5.08 10.59 -34.84
N GLY A 350 4.46 10.22 -33.72
CA GLY A 350 3.04 9.90 -33.69
C GLY A 350 2.21 11.18 -33.79
N VAL A 351 1.12 11.15 -34.56
CA VAL A 351 0.16 12.25 -34.67
C VAL A 351 -1.22 11.77 -34.23
N ARG A 352 -1.96 12.59 -33.48
CA ARG A 352 -3.34 12.28 -33.07
C ARG A 352 -4.27 12.40 -34.27
N ALA A 353 -5.24 11.50 -34.39
CA ALA A 353 -6.24 11.54 -35.46
C ALA A 353 -6.97 12.89 -35.46
N SER A 354 -7.11 13.51 -36.63
CA SER A 354 -7.90 14.73 -36.78
C SER A 354 -9.35 14.48 -36.35
N LEU A 355 -9.98 15.48 -35.76
CA LEU A 355 -11.40 15.38 -35.46
C LEU A 355 -12.21 15.33 -36.77
N PRO A 356 -13.35 14.61 -36.79
CA PRO A 356 -14.22 14.55 -37.96
C PRO A 356 -14.64 15.91 -38.51
N ALA A 357 -15.05 15.94 -39.77
CA ALA A 357 -15.72 17.11 -40.35
C ALA A 357 -16.95 17.44 -39.48
N SER A 358 -17.04 18.69 -39.04
CA SER A 358 -18.11 19.10 -38.13
C SER A 358 -19.42 19.29 -38.89
N PRO A 359 -20.58 18.94 -38.31
CA PRO A 359 -21.86 19.43 -38.80
C PRO A 359 -21.93 20.97 -38.66
N ALA A 360 -23.04 21.57 -39.07
CA ALA A 360 -23.28 22.99 -38.82
C ALA A 360 -23.22 23.29 -37.31
N LEU A 361 -22.12 23.89 -36.87
CA LEU A 361 -21.86 24.18 -35.47
C LEU A 361 -22.80 25.28 -34.96
N ASN A 362 -23.20 25.17 -33.70
CA ASN A 362 -24.00 26.16 -32.99
C ASN A 362 -23.45 26.38 -31.57
N SER A 363 -23.93 27.43 -30.93
CA SER A 363 -23.56 27.78 -29.54
C SER A 363 -24.71 27.55 -28.57
N ASN A 364 -25.62 26.62 -28.89
CA ASN A 364 -26.73 26.31 -28.01
C ASN A 364 -26.20 25.59 -26.77
N LEU A 365 -26.80 25.87 -25.62
CA LEU A 365 -26.50 25.16 -24.38
C LEU A 365 -26.98 23.71 -24.49
N ILE A 366 -26.19 22.81 -23.92
CA ILE A 366 -26.51 21.38 -23.87
C ILE A 366 -27.26 21.06 -22.58
N GLU A 367 -28.54 20.72 -22.70
CA GLU A 367 -29.38 20.29 -21.59
C GLU A 367 -29.16 18.80 -21.29
N LEU A 368 -28.46 18.50 -20.19
CA LEU A 368 -28.06 17.13 -19.84
C LEU A 368 -29.24 16.21 -19.52
N ASP A 369 -30.39 16.76 -19.13
CA ASP A 369 -31.61 16.00 -18.85
C ASP A 369 -32.25 15.43 -20.11
N GLU A 370 -32.08 16.10 -21.25
CA GLU A 370 -32.53 15.59 -22.54
C GLU A 370 -31.64 14.45 -23.04
N ILE A 371 -30.35 14.48 -22.69
CA ILE A 371 -29.37 13.45 -23.09
C ILE A 371 -29.49 12.17 -22.26
N ALA A 372 -29.99 12.27 -21.03
CA ALA A 372 -30.05 11.14 -20.12
C ALA A 372 -30.87 9.98 -20.69
N GLY A 373 -30.22 8.83 -20.90
CA GLY A 373 -30.85 7.63 -21.42
C GLY A 373 -30.93 7.54 -22.94
N MET A 374 -30.36 8.50 -23.68
CA MET A 374 -30.18 8.39 -25.12
C MET A 374 -29.13 7.33 -25.48
N GLU A 375 -29.27 6.73 -26.65
CA GLU A 375 -28.23 5.86 -27.21
C GLU A 375 -26.96 6.69 -27.54
N PRO A 376 -25.74 6.12 -27.38
CA PRO A 376 -24.49 6.88 -27.49
C PRO A 376 -24.31 7.67 -28.80
N LEU A 377 -24.79 7.16 -29.93
CA LEU A 377 -24.73 7.85 -31.23
C LEU A 377 -25.68 9.06 -31.29
N GLN A 378 -26.88 8.94 -30.71
CA GLN A 378 -27.86 10.03 -30.66
C GLN A 378 -27.37 11.18 -29.79
N ALA A 379 -26.83 10.87 -28.60
CA ALA A 379 -26.17 11.86 -27.76
C ALA A 379 -25.01 12.54 -28.51
N GLY A 380 -24.26 11.77 -29.30
CA GLY A 380 -23.16 12.26 -30.12
C GLY A 380 -23.57 13.29 -31.16
N GLU A 381 -24.74 13.14 -31.81
CA GLU A 381 -25.25 14.13 -32.76
C GLU A 381 -25.47 15.51 -32.14
N ILE A 382 -25.87 15.55 -30.87
CA ILE A 382 -26.08 16.80 -30.11
C ILE A 382 -24.71 17.40 -29.76
N PHE A 383 -23.83 16.61 -29.15
CA PHE A 383 -22.52 17.10 -28.73
C PHE A 383 -21.64 17.54 -29.91
N ALA A 384 -21.69 16.85 -31.06
CA ALA A 384 -20.89 17.17 -32.23
C ALA A 384 -21.21 18.54 -32.86
N LYS A 385 -22.42 19.07 -32.61
CA LYS A 385 -22.85 20.40 -33.09
C LYS A 385 -22.40 21.54 -32.18
N SER A 386 -21.90 21.27 -30.98
CA SER A 386 -21.51 22.32 -30.04
C SER A 386 -20.16 22.95 -30.42
N ALA A 387 -20.19 24.23 -30.79
CA ALA A 387 -19.02 25.06 -31.07
C ALA A 387 -18.03 25.15 -29.88
N PRO A 388 -18.46 25.45 -28.63
CA PRO A 388 -17.51 25.51 -27.50
C PRO A 388 -16.86 24.15 -27.22
N LEU A 389 -17.63 23.05 -27.32
CA LEU A 389 -17.06 21.72 -27.17
C LEU A 389 -16.08 21.38 -28.29
N ARG A 390 -16.34 21.79 -29.55
CA ARG A 390 -15.40 21.58 -30.66
C ARG A 390 -14.04 22.24 -30.41
N VAL A 391 -14.02 23.47 -29.92
CA VAL A 391 -12.77 24.18 -29.56
C VAL A 391 -12.00 23.41 -28.50
N LEU A 392 -12.69 22.97 -27.44
CA LEU A 392 -12.08 22.19 -26.36
C LEU A 392 -11.54 20.85 -26.85
N ARG A 393 -12.27 20.15 -27.75
CA ARG A 393 -11.81 18.90 -28.36
C ARG A 393 -10.51 19.09 -29.13
N GLU A 394 -10.37 20.18 -29.89
CA GLU A 394 -9.12 20.50 -30.61
C GLU A 394 -7.96 20.81 -29.66
N GLN A 395 -8.21 21.57 -28.59
CA GLN A 395 -7.19 21.88 -27.57
C GLN A 395 -6.68 20.59 -26.90
N PHE A 396 -7.59 19.71 -26.46
CA PHE A 396 -7.23 18.43 -25.87
C PHE A 396 -6.52 17.49 -26.86
N ARG A 397 -6.93 17.47 -28.13
CA ARG A 397 -6.22 16.73 -29.19
C ARG A 397 -4.80 17.25 -29.38
N ALA A 398 -4.59 18.57 -29.29
CA ALA A 398 -3.28 19.21 -29.37
C ALA A 398 -2.41 19.03 -28.10
N GLY A 399 -2.92 18.35 -27.07
CA GLY A 399 -2.19 18.05 -25.84
C GLY A 399 -2.41 19.05 -24.69
N ALA A 400 -3.43 19.91 -24.77
CA ALA A 400 -3.80 20.75 -23.64
C ALA A 400 -4.24 19.88 -22.44
N ILE A 401 -3.82 20.28 -21.26
CA ILE A 401 -4.22 19.71 -19.97
C ILE A 401 -4.87 20.83 -19.18
N VAL A 402 -6.04 20.57 -18.60
CA VAL A 402 -6.75 21.56 -17.77
C VAL A 402 -6.99 21.01 -16.37
N GLY A 403 -6.85 21.86 -15.35
CA GLY A 403 -7.31 21.53 -14.00
C GLY A 403 -8.83 21.40 -13.95
N TRP A 404 -9.34 20.69 -12.94
CA TRP A 404 -10.78 20.50 -12.71
C TRP A 404 -11.55 21.81 -12.59
N SER A 405 -10.95 22.84 -11.99
CA SER A 405 -11.49 24.20 -11.95
C SER A 405 -11.65 24.80 -13.35
N GLY A 406 -10.64 24.63 -14.21
CA GLY A 406 -10.67 25.01 -15.62
C GLY A 406 -11.72 24.23 -16.41
N TRP A 407 -11.79 22.90 -16.24
CA TRP A 407 -12.85 22.08 -16.82
C TRP A 407 -14.24 22.54 -16.38
N SER A 408 -14.42 22.86 -15.10
CA SER A 408 -15.71 23.35 -14.57
C SER A 408 -16.13 24.67 -15.21
N ALA A 409 -15.19 25.56 -15.51
CA ALA A 409 -15.48 26.79 -16.26
C ALA A 409 -15.90 26.49 -17.71
N GLN A 410 -15.20 25.57 -18.39
CA GLN A 410 -15.55 25.14 -19.76
C GLN A 410 -16.91 24.44 -19.81
N ALA A 411 -17.22 23.60 -18.83
CA ALA A 411 -18.50 22.93 -18.74
C ALA A 411 -19.67 23.92 -18.68
N ARG A 412 -19.53 25.00 -17.89
CA ARG A 412 -20.56 26.05 -17.79
C ARG A 412 -20.77 26.81 -19.11
N GLN A 413 -19.74 26.93 -19.94
CA GLN A 413 -19.87 27.51 -21.28
C GLN A 413 -20.63 26.59 -22.24
N ILE A 414 -20.56 25.27 -22.03
CA ILE A 414 -21.19 24.25 -22.88
C ILE A 414 -22.64 23.97 -22.46
N GLY A 415 -22.91 23.82 -21.16
CA GLY A 415 -24.21 23.40 -20.63
C GLY A 415 -24.95 24.44 -19.78
N GLY A 416 -24.41 25.67 -19.63
CA GLY A 416 -25.02 26.74 -18.83
C GLY A 416 -24.48 26.82 -17.40
N ALA A 417 -24.87 27.87 -16.66
CA ALA A 417 -24.30 28.18 -15.35
C ALA A 417 -24.54 27.08 -14.29
N ASP A 418 -25.69 26.40 -14.37
CA ASP A 418 -26.15 25.41 -13.40
C ASP A 418 -25.80 23.95 -13.77
N VAL A 419 -25.05 23.74 -14.87
CA VAL A 419 -24.66 22.40 -15.31
C VAL A 419 -23.76 21.71 -14.29
N ASP A 420 -23.97 20.40 -14.07
CA ASP A 420 -23.01 19.55 -13.35
C ASP A 420 -21.82 19.22 -14.27
N PRO A 421 -20.60 19.78 -14.03
CA PRO A 421 -19.44 19.55 -14.89
C PRO A 421 -19.05 18.07 -14.97
N ARG A 422 -19.31 17.29 -13.92
CA ARG A 422 -19.00 15.87 -13.89
C ARG A 422 -19.94 15.11 -14.80
N ARG A 423 -21.24 15.38 -14.73
CA ARG A 423 -22.24 14.73 -15.60
C ARG A 423 -21.97 15.05 -17.06
N LEU A 424 -21.67 16.31 -17.38
CA LEU A 424 -21.28 16.70 -18.74
C LEU A 424 -20.06 15.91 -19.23
N LEU A 425 -19.02 15.76 -18.41
CA LEU A 425 -17.81 15.01 -18.76
C LEU A 425 -18.17 13.55 -19.09
N VAL A 426 -18.96 12.91 -18.21
CA VAL A 426 -19.34 11.49 -18.35
C VAL A 426 -20.20 11.27 -19.59
N GLU A 427 -21.23 12.09 -19.80
CA GLU A 427 -22.10 11.95 -20.98
C GLU A 427 -21.34 12.24 -22.28
N ALA A 428 -20.50 13.28 -22.32
CA ALA A 428 -19.67 13.57 -23.49
C ALA A 428 -18.61 12.48 -23.76
N SER A 429 -18.06 11.83 -22.73
CA SER A 429 -17.13 10.71 -22.93
C SER A 429 -17.82 9.44 -23.40
N ARG A 430 -19.09 9.21 -23.01
CA ARG A 430 -19.89 8.07 -23.46
C ARG A 430 -20.43 8.24 -24.88
N ALA A 431 -20.77 9.47 -25.27
CA ALA A 431 -21.29 9.78 -26.58
C ALA A 431 -20.31 9.43 -27.71
N LYS A 432 -20.85 8.97 -28.85
CA LYS A 432 -20.10 8.52 -30.02
C LYS A 432 -20.31 9.47 -31.20
N ASP A 433 -19.24 9.93 -31.82
CA ASP A 433 -19.25 10.87 -32.94
C ASP A 433 -19.77 10.15 -34.22
N PRO A 434 -20.96 10.51 -34.73
CA PRO A 434 -21.56 9.84 -35.90
C PRO A 434 -20.79 10.11 -37.20
N HIS A 435 -19.88 11.08 -37.21
CA HIS A 435 -19.07 11.44 -38.37
C HIS A 435 -17.64 10.86 -38.30
N SER A 436 -17.36 10.04 -37.28
CA SER A 436 -16.06 9.38 -37.13
C SER A 436 -15.70 8.51 -38.33
N ASP A 437 -14.41 8.42 -38.65
CA ASP A 437 -13.91 7.49 -39.66
C ASP A 437 -14.30 6.04 -39.29
N PRO A 438 -14.81 5.22 -40.24
CA PRO A 438 -15.25 3.86 -39.95
C PRO A 438 -14.17 2.96 -39.32
N ALA A 439 -12.90 3.13 -39.71
CA ALA A 439 -11.81 2.38 -39.10
C ALA A 439 -11.58 2.83 -37.65
N LEU A 440 -11.66 4.13 -37.37
CA LEU A 440 -11.55 4.68 -36.03
C LEU A 440 -12.72 4.21 -35.13
N ALA A 441 -13.94 4.22 -35.65
CA ALA A 441 -15.13 3.75 -34.94
C ALA A 441 -15.07 2.24 -34.64
N SER A 442 -14.60 1.42 -35.60
CA SER A 442 -14.42 -0.02 -35.38
C SER A 442 -13.41 -0.34 -34.27
N ALA A 443 -12.45 0.56 -34.03
CA ALA A 443 -11.48 0.47 -32.95
C ALA A 443 -11.95 1.14 -31.64
N GLY A 444 -13.19 1.66 -31.60
CA GLY A 444 -13.76 2.36 -30.44
C GLY A 444 -13.23 3.78 -30.20
N GLY A 445 -12.50 4.34 -31.16
CA GLY A 445 -11.91 5.68 -31.13
C GLY A 445 -12.86 6.82 -31.53
N ASP A 446 -14.16 6.54 -31.58
CA ASP A 446 -15.25 7.44 -31.96
C ASP A 446 -15.89 8.19 -30.78
N SER A 447 -15.29 8.17 -29.58
CA SER A 447 -15.81 8.98 -28.46
C SER A 447 -15.77 10.48 -28.78
N ILE A 448 -16.83 11.22 -28.42
CA ILE A 448 -16.89 12.67 -28.56
C ILE A 448 -15.79 13.34 -27.72
N LEU A 449 -15.64 12.92 -26.46
CA LEU A 449 -14.69 13.50 -25.51
C LEU A 449 -13.90 12.40 -24.77
N PRO A 450 -12.95 11.74 -25.44
CA PRO A 450 -12.07 10.77 -24.79
C PRO A 450 -11.10 11.51 -23.87
N VAL A 451 -11.20 11.28 -22.56
CA VAL A 451 -10.34 11.95 -21.56
C VAL A 451 -9.75 10.98 -20.55
N ARG A 452 -8.64 11.40 -19.94
CA ARG A 452 -8.03 10.82 -18.75
C ARG A 452 -8.11 11.84 -17.62
N LEU A 453 -8.43 11.35 -16.42
CA LEU A 453 -8.36 12.13 -15.20
C LEU A 453 -7.11 11.72 -14.43
N HIS A 454 -6.24 12.69 -14.16
CA HIS A 454 -5.02 12.51 -13.37
C HIS A 454 -5.21 13.11 -11.99
N LEU A 455 -4.91 12.34 -10.96
CA LEU A 455 -4.91 12.78 -9.57
C LEU A 455 -3.48 12.66 -9.04
N PHE A 456 -2.92 13.77 -8.57
CA PHE A 456 -1.58 13.79 -8.00
C PHE A 456 -1.66 13.93 -6.48
N HIS A 457 -0.84 13.13 -5.81
CA HIS A 457 -0.64 13.17 -4.37
C HIS A 457 0.79 13.60 -4.08
N ARG A 458 0.91 14.62 -3.23
CA ARG A 458 2.17 15.09 -2.67
C ARG A 458 2.69 14.13 -1.60
N THR A 459 3.92 13.65 -1.77
CA THR A 459 4.67 12.98 -0.69
C THR A 459 5.17 14.00 0.33
N LEU A 460 5.40 13.55 1.56
CA LEU A 460 6.02 14.37 2.60
C LEU A 460 7.45 13.90 2.80
N SER A 461 8.43 14.72 2.42
CA SER A 461 9.86 14.38 2.54
C SER A 461 10.49 14.85 3.86
N GLY A 462 9.76 15.63 4.64
CA GLY A 462 10.20 16.20 5.91
C GLY A 462 9.25 17.28 6.40
N LEU A 463 9.56 17.82 7.57
CA LEU A 463 8.87 18.98 8.11
C LEU A 463 9.92 20.00 8.51
N TRP A 464 9.74 21.27 8.16
CA TRP A 464 10.66 22.33 8.54
C TRP A 464 9.94 23.37 9.37
N ALA A 465 10.64 23.94 10.34
CA ALA A 465 10.08 24.95 11.20
C ALA A 465 11.05 26.12 11.42
N CYS A 466 10.48 27.31 11.47
CA CYS A 466 11.21 28.52 11.77
C CYS A 466 11.73 28.49 13.22
N VAL A 467 13.00 28.84 13.41
CA VAL A 467 13.64 28.87 14.73
C VAL A 467 13.01 29.90 15.68
N ASN A 468 12.33 30.93 15.17
CA ASN A 468 11.82 32.03 15.96
C ASN A 468 10.42 31.72 16.58
N PRO A 469 10.30 31.57 17.92
CA PRO A 469 9.04 31.25 18.59
C PRO A 469 7.98 32.36 18.54
N THR A 470 8.37 33.60 18.23
CA THR A 470 7.48 34.77 18.10
C THR A 470 7.13 35.08 16.65
N CYS A 471 7.44 34.17 15.72
CA CYS A 471 7.11 34.31 14.31
C CYS A 471 5.59 34.53 14.11
N PRO A 472 5.16 35.52 13.31
CA PRO A 472 3.73 35.76 13.06
C PRO A 472 3.05 34.66 12.24
N GLY A 473 3.84 33.82 11.53
CA GLY A 473 3.33 32.66 10.79
C GLY A 473 3.21 31.37 11.62
N ARG A 474 3.39 31.45 12.95
CA ARG A 474 3.28 30.30 13.86
C ARG A 474 1.87 29.67 13.80
N PRO A 475 1.74 28.34 13.90
CA PRO A 475 0.45 27.66 14.09
C PRO A 475 -0.41 28.31 15.18
N ALA A 476 -1.73 28.37 14.94
CA ALA A 476 -2.67 28.92 15.90
C ALA A 476 -2.62 28.15 17.22
N ALA A 477 -2.35 28.86 18.31
CA ALA A 477 -2.22 28.26 19.64
C ALA A 477 -3.57 27.69 20.12
N SER A 478 -3.58 26.44 20.56
CA SER A 478 -4.62 25.90 21.43
C SER A 478 -4.55 26.51 22.82
N GLU A 479 -5.50 26.13 23.69
CA GLU A 479 -5.45 26.44 25.12
C GLU A 479 -4.12 26.00 25.79
N ALA A 480 -3.47 24.96 25.26
CA ALA A 480 -2.20 24.45 25.79
C ALA A 480 -0.96 25.17 25.21
N ALA A 481 -1.11 25.90 24.11
CA ALA A 481 -0.03 26.62 23.39
C ALA A 481 1.29 25.82 23.31
N ASP A 482 1.21 24.60 22.77
CA ASP A 482 2.23 23.57 22.94
C ASP A 482 3.26 23.45 21.81
N TRP A 483 3.15 24.28 20.77
CA TRP A 483 4.15 24.41 19.71
C TRP A 483 5.14 25.56 19.98
N HIS A 484 6.43 25.29 20.15
CA HIS A 484 7.42 26.30 20.60
C HIS A 484 8.30 26.88 19.50
N PHE A 485 7.98 26.59 18.25
CA PHE A 485 8.71 27.09 17.08
C PHE A 485 7.84 28.09 16.32
N GLY A 486 8.40 28.68 15.26
CA GLY A 486 7.67 29.60 14.40
C GLY A 486 6.81 28.88 13.35
N ALA A 487 6.71 29.49 12.17
CA ALA A 487 5.98 28.93 11.02
C ALA A 487 6.48 27.53 10.62
N VAL A 488 5.57 26.71 10.10
CA VAL A 488 5.80 25.32 9.67
C VAL A 488 5.75 25.25 8.15
N PHE A 489 6.65 24.47 7.55
CA PHE A 489 6.78 24.32 6.10
C PHE A 489 6.92 22.84 5.72
N LEU A 490 6.30 22.47 4.59
CA LEU A 490 6.33 21.11 4.01
C LEU A 490 7.41 20.94 2.94
N GLU A 491 8.25 21.96 2.75
CA GLU A 491 9.33 22.04 1.78
C GLU A 491 10.53 22.69 2.45
N SER A 492 11.72 22.17 2.12
CA SER A 492 12.98 22.73 2.59
C SER A 492 13.12 24.18 2.11
N ARG A 493 13.56 25.05 3.02
CA ARG A 493 13.89 26.44 2.76
C ARG A 493 14.88 26.90 3.83
N GLU A 494 15.74 27.83 3.47
CA GLU A 494 16.74 28.37 4.39
C GLU A 494 16.15 29.42 5.34
N HIS A 495 15.23 30.25 4.84
CA HIS A 495 14.67 31.39 5.56
C HIS A 495 13.14 31.39 5.57
N CYS A 496 12.58 31.88 6.68
CA CYS A 496 11.14 31.98 6.90
C CYS A 496 10.53 33.15 6.13
N SER A 497 9.49 32.88 5.35
CA SER A 497 8.75 33.88 4.57
C SER A 497 8.02 34.95 5.42
N HIS A 498 7.88 34.73 6.73
CA HIS A 498 7.14 35.61 7.62
C HIS A 498 8.02 36.55 8.47
N CYS A 499 9.25 36.15 8.79
CA CYS A 499 10.14 36.93 9.68
C CYS A 499 11.62 36.93 9.27
N GLY A 500 11.98 36.19 8.20
CA GLY A 500 13.36 36.10 7.70
C GLY A 500 14.32 35.31 8.58
N SER A 501 13.85 34.66 9.66
CA SER A 501 14.69 33.80 10.50
C SER A 501 14.95 32.45 9.83
N LEU A 502 16.02 31.77 10.23
CA LEU A 502 16.39 30.44 9.78
C LEU A 502 15.24 29.43 9.95
N VAL A 503 15.19 28.51 9.01
CA VAL A 503 14.26 27.39 8.98
C VAL A 503 15.08 26.11 8.98
N LEU A 504 14.81 25.24 9.95
CA LEU A 504 15.53 24.00 10.14
C LEU A 504 14.56 22.82 10.10
N GLU A 505 15.05 21.64 9.74
CA GLU A 505 14.22 20.44 9.74
C GLU A 505 13.80 20.09 11.18
N TRP A 506 12.51 19.84 11.39
CA TRP A 506 11.96 19.35 12.63
C TRP A 506 11.84 17.83 12.59
N ALA A 507 12.42 17.16 13.59
CA ALA A 507 12.40 15.71 13.75
C ALA A 507 11.77 15.31 15.08
N TYR A 508 11.17 14.12 15.13
CA TYR A 508 10.40 13.65 16.30
C TYR A 508 10.92 12.33 16.86
N CYS A 509 10.63 12.10 18.14
CA CYS A 509 10.94 10.85 18.81
C CYS A 509 9.78 9.85 18.65
N ILE A 510 10.06 8.65 18.16
CA ILE A 510 9.04 7.59 18.01
C ILE A 510 8.46 7.08 19.34
N GLN A 511 9.13 7.36 20.47
CA GLN A 511 8.68 6.93 21.80
C GLN A 511 7.72 7.95 22.43
N CYS A 512 8.17 9.20 22.56
CA CYS A 512 7.41 10.25 23.23
C CYS A 512 6.67 11.20 22.28
N GLY A 513 6.86 11.09 20.96
CA GLY A 513 6.19 11.87 19.91
C GLY A 513 6.45 13.38 19.96
N ASP A 514 7.34 13.83 20.83
CA ASP A 514 7.83 15.20 20.88
C ASP A 514 9.07 15.33 20.00
N GLY A 515 9.50 16.56 19.70
CA GLY A 515 10.55 16.77 18.70
C GLY A 515 11.38 18.03 18.93
N ALA A 516 12.34 18.19 18.03
CA ALA A 516 13.35 19.24 18.06
C ALA A 516 13.84 19.56 16.65
N LEU A 517 14.47 20.73 16.47
CA LEU A 517 15.09 21.10 15.21
C LEU A 517 16.46 20.44 15.06
N LYS A 518 16.75 19.90 13.87
CA LYS A 518 18.06 19.36 13.50
C LYS A 518 18.97 20.49 13.05
N ALA A 519 20.12 20.62 13.70
CA ALA A 519 21.15 21.59 13.34
C ALA A 519 22.55 20.97 13.37
N GLU A 520 23.43 21.53 12.55
CA GLU A 520 24.86 21.29 12.57
C GLU A 520 25.57 22.58 12.96
N GLU A 521 26.63 22.48 13.77
CA GLU A 521 27.59 23.57 13.91
C GLU A 521 28.60 23.53 12.77
N THR A 522 28.95 24.69 12.24
CA THR A 522 30.06 24.82 11.28
C THR A 522 31.37 24.34 11.90
N ALA A 523 32.35 23.96 11.06
CA ALA A 523 33.61 23.38 11.53
C ALA A 523 34.43 24.31 12.45
N ASP A 524 34.25 25.62 12.31
CA ASP A 524 34.84 26.65 13.16
C ASP A 524 34.00 26.96 14.42
N GLY A 525 32.84 26.32 14.58
CA GLY A 525 31.94 26.47 15.73
C GLY A 525 31.21 27.82 15.79
N SER A 526 31.21 28.61 14.70
CA SER A 526 30.70 29.99 14.72
C SER A 526 29.23 30.12 14.31
N HIS A 527 28.67 29.17 13.56
CA HIS A 527 27.29 29.24 13.06
C HIS A 527 26.53 27.92 13.23
N LEU A 528 25.21 28.03 13.39
CA LEU A 528 24.26 26.93 13.26
C LEU A 528 23.71 26.91 11.83
N VAL A 529 23.82 25.76 11.18
CA VAL A 529 23.35 25.53 9.81
C VAL A 529 22.41 24.34 9.74
N ALA A 530 21.73 24.20 8.60
CA ALA A 530 20.90 23.03 8.31
C ALA A 530 21.74 21.75 8.34
N TRP A 531 21.18 20.68 8.90
CA TRP A 531 21.84 19.38 8.97
C TRP A 531 22.01 18.77 7.57
N THR A 532 23.26 18.54 7.15
CA THR A 532 23.60 18.01 5.83
C THR A 532 23.98 16.52 5.90
N GLY A 533 23.21 15.65 5.22
CA GLY A 533 23.45 14.20 5.16
C GLY A 533 22.55 13.35 6.06
N GLY A 534 22.29 12.09 5.65
CA GLY A 534 21.51 11.09 6.42
C GLY A 534 20.08 10.80 5.94
N THR A 535 19.62 11.37 4.82
CA THR A 535 18.24 11.22 4.32
C THR A 535 18.05 10.19 3.20
N GLY A 536 19.13 9.55 2.73
CA GLY A 536 19.17 8.78 1.47
C GLY A 536 18.18 7.61 1.35
N ASP A 537 17.81 6.95 2.45
CA ASP A 537 17.02 5.71 2.42
C ASP A 537 15.68 5.78 3.20
N GLY A 538 15.34 6.95 3.76
CA GLY A 538 14.27 7.09 4.76
C GLY A 538 12.84 6.89 4.24
N GLU A 539 12.56 7.14 2.96
CA GLU A 539 11.20 7.04 2.40
C GLU A 539 10.64 5.61 2.43
N PHE A 540 11.50 4.60 2.21
CA PHE A 540 11.12 3.19 2.23
C PHE A 540 11.35 2.54 3.60
N GLU A 541 12.38 2.96 4.33
CA GLU A 541 12.73 2.38 5.64
C GLU A 541 11.66 2.65 6.71
N GLN A 542 11.06 3.86 6.72
CA GLN A 542 9.97 4.17 7.66
C GLN A 542 8.69 3.34 7.42
N THR A 543 8.50 2.80 6.22
CA THR A 543 7.40 1.85 5.97
C THR A 543 7.70 0.48 6.56
N LEU A 544 8.97 0.07 6.61
CA LEU A 544 9.44 -1.23 7.12
C LEU A 544 9.44 -1.28 8.66
N ASP A 545 9.89 -0.22 9.33
CA ASP A 545 9.93 -0.15 10.80
C ASP A 545 8.52 -0.20 11.43
N ARG A 546 7.47 0.04 10.64
CA ARG A 546 6.08 0.14 11.12
C ARG A 546 5.32 -1.19 11.08
N ASP A 547 5.76 -2.13 10.24
CA ASP A 547 5.34 -3.53 10.30
C ASP A 547 6.12 -4.34 11.34
N GLU A 548 6.92 -3.67 12.19
CA GLU A 548 7.20 -4.17 13.54
C GLU A 548 5.91 -4.16 14.39
N THR A 549 4.93 -4.96 13.95
CA THR A 549 3.70 -5.27 14.67
C THR A 549 3.96 -5.92 16.03
N PHE A 550 5.21 -6.22 16.35
CA PHE A 550 5.57 -7.05 17.48
C PHE A 550 6.83 -6.48 18.10
N GLY A 551 6.66 -5.55 19.04
CA GLY A 551 7.78 -5.06 19.84
C GLY A 551 8.40 -6.22 20.57
N ALA A 552 9.50 -6.79 20.09
CA ALA A 552 10.26 -7.71 20.92
C ALA A 552 10.61 -6.96 22.23
N GLU A 553 10.41 -7.60 23.37
CA GLU A 553 11.26 -7.22 24.50
C GLU A 553 12.67 -7.59 24.06
N ASP A 554 13.44 -6.56 23.68
CA ASP A 554 14.90 -6.55 23.69
C ASP A 554 15.53 -7.93 23.51
N ASP A 555 15.40 -8.53 22.31
CA ASP A 555 16.17 -9.73 21.99
C ASP A 555 17.65 -9.34 22.09
N THR A 556 18.31 -9.95 23.07
CA THR A 556 19.75 -9.91 23.32
C THR A 556 20.42 -10.73 22.23
N GLN A 557 20.71 -10.10 21.10
CA GLN A 557 21.81 -10.53 20.23
C GLN A 557 22.92 -9.48 20.36
N ASP A 558 24.03 -9.92 20.95
CA ASP A 558 25.31 -9.22 21.00
C ASP A 558 25.83 -9.07 19.57
N ASP A 559 25.55 -7.93 18.97
CA ASP A 559 26.25 -7.45 17.79
C ASP A 559 26.78 -6.06 18.14
N ALA A 560 28.11 -5.91 18.08
CA ALA A 560 28.85 -4.74 18.51
C ALA A 560 28.27 -3.41 17.96
N PRO A 561 28.30 -2.32 18.75
CA PRO A 561 27.88 -1.01 18.29
C PRO A 561 28.81 -0.53 17.15
N LEU A 562 28.21 -0.06 16.06
CA LEU A 562 28.91 0.73 15.05
C LEU A 562 29.18 2.11 15.66
N THR A 563 30.39 2.30 16.19
CA THR A 563 30.86 3.59 16.70
C THR A 563 31.61 4.34 15.61
N THR A 564 30.89 4.95 14.68
CA THR A 564 31.46 6.02 13.85
C THR A 564 31.21 7.34 14.58
N SER A 565 32.27 7.91 15.16
CA SER A 565 32.22 9.27 15.68
C SER A 565 32.03 10.24 14.49
N PRO A 566 30.97 11.07 14.48
CA PRO A 566 30.79 12.03 13.40
C PRO A 566 31.91 13.07 13.43
N VAL A 567 32.36 13.48 12.24
CA VAL A 567 33.36 14.55 12.06
C VAL A 567 32.77 15.94 12.33
N VAL A 568 31.42 16.05 12.40
CA VAL A 568 30.65 17.29 12.53
C VAL A 568 29.85 17.31 13.83
N ASN A 569 29.80 18.46 14.52
CA ASN A 569 29.09 18.62 15.78
C ASN A 569 27.59 18.85 15.54
N ARG A 570 26.80 17.78 15.68
CA ARG A 570 25.34 17.77 15.44
C ARG A 570 24.54 17.93 16.71
N ARG A 571 23.43 18.69 16.64
CA ARG A 571 22.57 18.99 17.79
C ARG A 571 21.09 19.00 17.46
N TYR A 572 20.29 18.74 18.50
CA TYR A 572 18.86 18.99 18.52
C TYR A 572 18.56 20.29 19.27
N LEU A 573 17.84 21.22 18.63
CA LEU A 573 17.53 22.54 19.16
C LEU A 573 16.06 22.67 19.58
N GLY A 574 15.81 23.41 20.66
CA GLY A 574 14.48 23.78 21.13
C GLY A 574 13.65 22.62 21.69
N ALA A 575 14.29 21.51 22.06
CA ALA A 575 13.64 20.36 22.66
C ALA A 575 13.10 20.69 24.07
N ARG A 576 11.87 20.24 24.38
CA ARG A 576 11.33 20.22 25.75
C ARG A 576 11.78 18.94 26.46
N GLY A 577 12.94 19.00 27.11
CA GLY A 577 13.50 17.89 27.89
C GLY A 577 13.05 17.87 29.35
N ALA A 578 12.91 16.67 29.92
CA ALA A 578 12.92 16.46 31.37
C ALA A 578 14.34 16.55 31.97
N ARG A 579 15.38 16.52 31.12
CA ARG A 579 16.80 16.61 31.51
C ARG A 579 17.37 18.01 31.21
N PRO A 580 18.26 18.56 32.06
CA PRO A 580 18.92 19.82 31.79
C PRO A 580 19.76 19.74 30.50
N SER A 581 19.43 20.55 29.50
CA SER A 581 20.21 20.73 28.27
C SER A 581 20.90 22.09 28.29
N PRO A 582 22.13 22.22 27.76
CA PRO A 582 22.79 23.52 27.64
C PRO A 582 21.95 24.48 26.77
N ILE A 583 22.09 25.78 27.02
CA ILE A 583 21.46 26.83 26.23
C ILE A 583 22.53 27.42 25.32
N ILE A 584 22.25 27.46 24.02
CA ILE A 584 23.05 28.18 23.02
C ILE A 584 22.27 29.44 22.64
N ARG A 585 22.98 30.55 22.44
CA ARG A 585 22.44 31.81 21.91
C ARG A 585 22.94 32.01 20.49
N PHE A 586 22.05 32.33 19.58
CA PHE A 586 22.43 32.62 18.20
C PHE A 586 21.53 33.70 17.58
N GLU A 587 22.03 34.40 16.56
CA GLU A 587 21.24 35.34 15.79
C GLU A 587 20.26 34.58 14.86
N PRO A 588 18.93 34.75 15.00
CA PRO A 588 17.95 33.92 14.30
C PRO A 588 17.99 33.98 12.79
N LYS A 589 18.54 35.05 12.19
CA LYS A 589 18.56 35.24 10.73
C LYS A 589 19.78 34.62 10.07
N THR A 590 20.93 34.68 10.73
CA THR A 590 22.22 34.25 10.17
C THR A 590 22.69 32.91 10.75
N GLY A 591 22.22 32.53 11.94
CA GLY A 591 22.69 31.36 12.67
C GLY A 591 23.98 31.60 13.46
N ALA A 592 24.53 32.82 13.45
CA ALA A 592 25.77 33.15 14.15
C ALA A 592 25.61 32.94 15.67
N ILE A 593 26.48 32.11 16.26
CA ILE A 593 26.50 31.82 17.69
C ILE A 593 27.09 33.02 18.44
N VAL A 594 26.43 33.47 19.50
CA VAL A 594 26.79 34.67 20.26
C VAL A 594 27.21 34.29 21.67
N GLU A 595 28.44 34.64 22.06
CA GLU A 595 29.00 34.31 23.38
C GLU A 595 28.60 35.29 24.50
N THR A 596 28.21 36.52 24.17
CA THR A 596 27.92 37.58 25.16
C THR A 596 26.45 37.63 25.61
N VAL A 597 26.24 37.97 26.88
CA VAL A 597 24.93 37.99 27.57
C VAL A 597 24.11 39.25 27.25
N ASP A 598 24.64 40.18 26.44
CA ASP A 598 24.06 41.51 26.15
C ASP A 598 22.77 41.51 25.30
N GLY A 599 22.07 40.37 25.22
CA GLY A 599 20.64 40.32 24.86
C GLY A 599 20.30 40.19 23.38
N ALA A 600 21.26 40.14 22.45
CA ALA A 600 20.98 40.13 21.01
C ALA A 600 20.63 38.74 20.40
N GLY A 601 21.00 37.63 21.05
CA GLY A 601 20.80 36.27 20.52
C GLY A 601 19.58 35.53 21.11
N LEU A 602 18.92 34.71 20.29
CA LEU A 602 17.79 33.86 20.69
C LEU A 602 18.28 32.70 21.58
N PRO A 603 17.88 32.63 22.86
CA PRO A 603 18.26 31.53 23.73
C PRO A 603 17.49 30.26 23.36
N THR A 604 18.22 29.19 23.05
CA THR A 604 17.63 27.92 22.61
C THR A 604 18.31 26.75 23.31
N THR A 605 17.53 25.79 23.80
CA THR A 605 18.08 24.54 24.36
C THR A 605 18.76 23.73 23.25
N ALA A 606 19.93 23.17 23.51
CA ALA A 606 20.68 22.39 22.54
C ALA A 606 21.14 21.06 23.15
N SER A 607 20.95 19.94 22.44
CA SER A 607 21.42 18.65 22.93
C SER A 607 22.95 18.57 22.93
N ARG A 608 23.50 17.77 23.84
CA ARG A 608 24.96 17.51 23.91
C ARG A 608 25.44 16.53 22.84
N HIS A 609 24.56 15.60 22.45
CA HIS A 609 24.77 14.62 21.39
C HIS A 609 23.42 14.26 20.76
N VAL A 610 23.47 13.43 19.72
CA VAL A 610 22.28 13.00 18.96
C VAL A 610 21.91 11.52 19.19
N GLY A 611 22.68 10.83 20.04
CA GLY A 611 22.45 9.43 20.40
C GLY A 611 21.27 9.16 21.35
N GLU A 612 20.68 10.18 21.98
CA GLU A 612 19.50 10.04 22.83
C GLU A 612 18.48 11.14 22.57
N CYS A 613 17.20 10.83 22.79
CA CYS A 613 16.12 11.78 22.63
C CYS A 613 16.23 12.89 23.68
N PRO A 614 16.38 14.16 23.29
CA PRO A 614 16.51 15.26 24.25
C PRO A 614 15.20 15.52 25.02
N CYS A 615 14.05 15.04 24.52
CA CYS A 615 12.75 15.25 25.15
C CYS A 615 12.48 14.27 26.31
N CYS A 616 12.69 12.97 26.08
CA CYS A 616 12.37 11.91 27.05
C CYS A 616 13.57 11.08 27.54
N GLY A 617 14.78 11.32 27.02
CA GLY A 617 15.99 10.56 27.37
C GLY A 617 16.05 9.15 26.80
N TRP A 618 15.16 8.79 25.88
CA TRP A 618 15.20 7.47 25.22
C TRP A 618 16.40 7.36 24.29
N ALA A 619 17.15 6.26 24.41
CA ALA A 619 18.23 5.89 23.51
C ALA A 619 18.04 4.45 23.02
N PRO A 620 18.14 4.17 21.71
CA PRO A 620 18.13 2.81 21.19
C PRO A 620 19.47 2.11 21.49
N LYS A 621 19.48 0.78 21.48
CA LYS A 621 20.70 -0.04 21.67
C LYS A 621 21.77 0.24 20.60
N LYS A 622 21.35 0.49 19.37
CA LYS A 622 22.19 0.89 18.24
C LYS A 622 21.65 2.21 17.70
N VAL A 623 22.53 3.19 17.54
CA VAL A 623 22.18 4.49 16.95
C VAL A 623 23.19 4.81 15.86
N ASP A 624 22.69 5.15 14.69
CA ASP A 624 23.50 5.83 13.69
C ASP A 624 23.61 7.29 14.11
N LEU A 625 24.81 7.71 14.51
CA LEU A 625 25.08 9.09 14.92
C LEU A 625 25.01 10.04 13.72
N GLU A 626 25.10 9.54 12.49
CA GLU A 626 24.94 10.37 11.31
C GLU A 626 23.47 10.81 11.12
N ALA A 627 22.52 9.89 11.29
CA ALA A 627 21.09 10.20 11.22
C ALA A 627 20.52 10.77 12.55
N GLY A 628 21.14 10.39 13.68
CA GLY A 628 20.66 10.66 15.02
C GLY A 628 19.40 9.85 15.40
N VAL A 629 18.97 9.98 16.66
CA VAL A 629 17.85 9.21 17.25
C VAL A 629 16.45 9.73 16.89
N LEU A 630 16.31 11.01 16.54
CA LEU A 630 15.03 11.60 16.13
C LEU A 630 14.79 11.35 14.63
N ARG A 631 13.57 10.92 14.30
CA ARG A 631 13.18 10.60 12.92
C ARG A 631 12.57 11.82 12.25
N SER A 632 12.94 12.04 11.00
CA SER A 632 12.28 13.00 10.11
C SER A 632 10.84 12.57 9.83
N LEU A 633 9.93 13.53 9.69
CA LEU A 633 8.53 13.23 9.36
C LEU A 633 8.39 12.96 7.86
N VAL A 634 8.52 11.69 7.46
CA VAL A 634 8.50 11.29 6.04
C VAL A 634 7.29 10.39 5.75
N ALA A 635 6.49 10.78 4.77
CA ALA A 635 5.41 9.97 4.21
C ALA A 635 5.68 9.75 2.72
N GLY A 636 6.38 8.66 2.42
CA GLY A 636 6.68 8.27 1.04
C GLY A 636 5.43 7.89 0.25
N ALA A 637 5.53 7.97 -1.09
CA ALA A 637 4.44 7.65 -2.01
C ALA A 637 3.75 6.31 -1.68
N PRO A 638 4.48 5.25 -1.32
CA PRO A 638 3.79 3.98 -1.15
C PRO A 638 3.02 3.80 0.15
N TYR A 639 3.51 4.40 1.24
CA TYR A 639 2.75 4.45 2.48
C TYR A 639 1.42 5.14 2.21
N LEU A 640 1.49 6.30 1.59
CA LEU A 640 0.35 7.13 1.23
C LEU A 640 -0.61 6.44 0.25
N MET A 641 -0.09 5.77 -0.78
CA MET A 641 -0.89 4.95 -1.69
C MET A 641 -1.66 3.85 -0.96
N SER A 642 -1.06 3.21 0.06
CA SER A 642 -1.74 2.18 0.85
C SER A 642 -2.94 2.71 1.64
N GLN A 643 -2.96 4.01 1.97
CA GLN A 643 -4.02 4.64 2.74
C GLN A 643 -5.14 5.18 1.84
N ILE A 644 -4.78 5.74 0.68
CA ILE A 644 -5.73 6.34 -0.27
C ILE A 644 -6.40 5.29 -1.14
N THR A 645 -5.67 4.24 -1.55
CA THR A 645 -6.16 3.22 -2.50
C THR A 645 -7.48 2.58 -2.06
N PRO A 646 -7.65 2.11 -0.81
CA PRO A 646 -8.93 1.53 -0.37
C PRO A 646 -10.10 2.51 -0.47
N GLY A 647 -9.87 3.79 -0.12
CA GLY A 647 -10.86 4.85 -0.26
C GLY A 647 -11.25 5.07 -1.72
N LEU A 648 -10.26 5.14 -2.62
CA LEU A 648 -10.50 5.33 -4.05
C LEU A 648 -11.25 4.13 -4.65
N VAL A 649 -10.78 2.90 -4.41
CA VAL A 649 -11.39 1.67 -4.95
C VAL A 649 -12.83 1.54 -4.52
N GLY A 650 -13.17 1.85 -3.27
CA GLY A 650 -14.55 1.77 -2.77
C GLY A 650 -15.54 2.71 -3.49
N HIS A 651 -15.04 3.74 -4.17
CA HIS A 651 -15.84 4.71 -4.93
C HIS A 651 -15.83 4.48 -6.45
N LEU A 652 -15.15 3.43 -6.93
CA LEU A 652 -15.19 3.03 -8.34
C LEU A 652 -16.47 2.25 -8.69
N SER A 653 -16.77 2.12 -9.98
CA SER A 653 -17.88 1.31 -10.45
C SER A 653 -17.58 -0.18 -10.24
N PRO A 654 -18.53 -0.98 -9.70
CA PRO A 654 -18.37 -2.43 -9.61
C PRO A 654 -18.22 -3.05 -11.00
N LYS A 655 -17.67 -4.27 -11.06
CA LYS A 655 -17.65 -5.05 -12.30
C LYS A 655 -19.08 -5.51 -12.61
N PRO A 656 -19.67 -5.14 -13.76
CA PRO A 656 -20.99 -5.63 -14.15
C PRO A 656 -20.93 -7.15 -14.38
N ASP A 657 -22.02 -7.83 -14.04
CA ASP A 657 -22.28 -9.25 -14.37
C ASP A 657 -21.19 -10.24 -13.92
N ALA A 658 -20.81 -10.19 -12.65
CA ALA A 658 -19.96 -11.24 -12.08
C ALA A 658 -20.79 -12.49 -11.74
N ASP A 659 -20.38 -13.65 -12.26
CA ASP A 659 -21.02 -14.95 -11.99
C ASP A 659 -21.00 -15.34 -10.50
N GLU A 660 -20.06 -14.77 -9.74
CA GLU A 660 -19.88 -14.99 -8.30
C GLU A 660 -19.63 -13.65 -7.56
N PRO A 661 -19.94 -13.57 -6.24
CA PRO A 661 -19.59 -12.40 -5.44
C PRO A 661 -18.07 -12.22 -5.37
N LEU A 662 -17.58 -11.17 -6.03
CA LEU A 662 -16.16 -10.81 -6.07
C LEU A 662 -15.80 -9.88 -4.89
N PRO A 663 -14.55 -9.93 -4.39
CA PRO A 663 -14.06 -8.94 -3.44
C PRO A 663 -14.29 -7.52 -3.96
N LEU A 664 -14.81 -6.63 -3.09
CA LEU A 664 -15.16 -5.25 -3.44
C LEU A 664 -16.03 -5.13 -4.70
N ASP A 665 -16.94 -6.09 -4.93
CA ASP A 665 -17.79 -6.18 -6.13
C ASP A 665 -17.01 -6.15 -7.45
N GLY A 666 -15.79 -6.68 -7.45
CA GLY A 666 -14.95 -6.76 -8.65
C GLY A 666 -14.35 -5.42 -9.08
N ARG A 667 -14.38 -4.39 -8.23
CA ARG A 667 -13.71 -3.11 -8.51
C ARG A 667 -12.21 -3.31 -8.67
N GLN A 668 -11.64 -2.71 -9.70
CA GLN A 668 -10.23 -2.84 -10.04
C GLN A 668 -9.53 -1.48 -10.03
N LEU A 669 -8.31 -1.46 -9.49
CA LEU A 669 -7.39 -0.34 -9.60
C LEU A 669 -6.01 -0.90 -9.92
N ILE A 670 -5.33 -0.29 -10.89
CA ILE A 670 -3.94 -0.59 -11.20
C ILE A 670 -3.11 0.59 -10.69
N THR A 671 -2.12 0.30 -9.85
CA THR A 671 -1.20 1.30 -9.29
C THR A 671 0.22 1.02 -9.75
N PHE A 672 0.96 2.06 -10.13
CA PHE A 672 2.36 1.98 -10.53
C PHE A 672 3.23 2.77 -9.55
N THR A 673 4.45 2.31 -9.31
CA THR A 673 5.46 3.04 -8.52
C THR A 673 6.84 2.80 -9.14
N ASP A 674 7.70 3.83 -9.18
CA ASP A 674 8.99 3.74 -9.88
C ASP A 674 10.06 2.91 -9.16
N ALA A 675 9.79 2.42 -7.94
CA ALA A 675 10.71 1.60 -7.15
C ALA A 675 10.29 0.12 -7.11
N ARG A 676 10.97 -0.78 -7.85
CA ARG A 676 10.62 -2.21 -7.92
C ARG A 676 10.53 -2.91 -6.56
N GLN A 677 11.55 -2.70 -5.71
CA GLN A 677 11.58 -3.29 -4.37
C GLN A 677 10.48 -2.71 -3.48
N GLY A 678 10.23 -1.40 -3.61
CA GLY A 678 9.06 -0.75 -3.05
C GLY A 678 7.80 -1.47 -3.48
N THR A 679 7.50 -1.50 -4.79
CA THR A 679 6.25 -2.07 -5.33
C THR A 679 5.93 -3.45 -4.81
N ALA A 680 6.91 -4.37 -4.82
CA ALA A 680 6.71 -5.73 -4.34
C ALA A 680 6.33 -5.77 -2.85
N ARG A 681 7.03 -4.98 -2.03
CA ARG A 681 6.74 -4.83 -0.59
C ARG A 681 5.38 -4.17 -0.36
N HIS A 682 5.04 -3.14 -1.14
CA HIS A 682 3.76 -2.44 -1.04
C HIS A 682 2.58 -3.31 -1.45
N ALA A 683 2.72 -4.13 -2.49
CA ALA A 683 1.69 -5.08 -2.89
C ALA A 683 1.41 -6.10 -1.77
N ALA A 684 2.46 -6.66 -1.16
CA ALA A 684 2.31 -7.56 -0.02
C ALA A 684 1.66 -6.84 1.19
N ASN A 685 2.11 -5.63 1.52
CA ASN A 685 1.58 -4.86 2.63
C ASN A 685 0.12 -4.45 2.42
N LEU A 686 -0.27 -4.11 1.19
CA LEU A 686 -1.66 -3.78 0.84
C LEU A 686 -2.56 -5.00 0.98
N GLN A 687 -2.10 -6.19 0.55
CA GLN A 687 -2.82 -7.44 0.79
C GLN A 687 -3.01 -7.68 2.29
N VAL A 688 -1.94 -7.64 3.07
CA VAL A 688 -2.00 -7.87 4.53
C VAL A 688 -2.89 -6.83 5.21
N ALA A 689 -2.78 -5.56 4.85
CA ALA A 689 -3.61 -4.49 5.40
C ALA A 689 -5.09 -4.67 5.07
N SER A 690 -5.41 -5.10 3.84
CA SER A 690 -6.78 -5.42 3.42
C SER A 690 -7.36 -6.59 4.21
N GLU A 691 -6.61 -7.69 4.33
CA GLU A 691 -7.01 -8.85 5.13
C GLU A 691 -7.23 -8.47 6.61
N ARG A 692 -6.29 -7.72 7.21
CA ARG A 692 -6.41 -7.24 8.60
C ARG A 692 -7.60 -6.29 8.76
N GLY A 693 -7.83 -5.40 7.79
CA GLY A 693 -8.97 -4.47 7.77
C GLY A 693 -10.30 -5.22 7.73
N PHE A 694 -10.41 -6.26 6.91
CA PHE A 694 -11.57 -7.15 6.86
C PHE A 694 -11.81 -7.84 8.21
N VAL A 695 -10.80 -8.49 8.79
CA VAL A 695 -10.92 -9.20 10.07
C VAL A 695 -11.29 -8.22 11.20
N ARG A 696 -10.69 -7.02 11.25
CA ARG A 696 -11.01 -5.99 12.25
C ARG A 696 -12.45 -5.47 12.12
N SER A 697 -12.90 -5.24 10.89
CA SER A 697 -14.29 -4.85 10.61
C SER A 697 -15.26 -5.92 11.08
N PHE A 698 -15.00 -7.19 10.73
CA PHE A 698 -15.77 -8.33 11.19
C PHE A 698 -15.80 -8.40 12.73
N LEU A 699 -14.65 -8.28 13.39
CA LEU A 699 -14.55 -8.32 14.85
C LEU A 699 -15.42 -7.25 15.51
N TYR A 700 -15.35 -6.01 15.03
CA TYR A 700 -16.16 -4.90 15.54
C TYR A 700 -17.65 -5.22 15.40
N HIS A 701 -18.11 -5.58 14.21
CA HIS A 701 -19.53 -5.90 13.99
C HIS A 701 -19.99 -7.12 14.79
N PHE A 702 -19.14 -8.13 14.91
CA PHE A 702 -19.43 -9.34 15.68
C PHE A 702 -19.68 -9.03 17.16
N VAL A 703 -18.86 -8.19 17.79
CA VAL A 703 -19.07 -7.83 19.21
C VAL A 703 -20.19 -6.81 19.42
N GLN A 704 -20.50 -5.99 18.40
CA GLN A 704 -21.61 -5.02 18.47
C GLN A 704 -22.98 -5.63 18.18
N ASP A 705 -23.04 -6.84 17.61
CA ASP A 705 -24.29 -7.55 17.39
C ASP A 705 -24.98 -7.88 18.74
N ARG A 706 -26.18 -7.30 18.93
CA ARG A 706 -26.96 -7.32 20.17
C ARG A 706 -28.32 -7.99 19.92
N PRO A 707 -28.83 -8.77 20.88
CA PRO A 707 -30.21 -9.23 20.83
C PRO A 707 -31.18 -8.04 20.83
N VAL A 708 -32.35 -8.21 20.21
CA VAL A 708 -33.42 -7.19 20.27
C VAL A 708 -33.96 -7.14 21.70
N ARG A 709 -34.11 -5.94 22.25
CA ARG A 709 -34.69 -5.73 23.57
C ARG A 709 -36.16 -6.18 23.59
N ASP A 710 -36.53 -7.00 24.57
CA ASP A 710 -37.89 -7.52 24.75
C ASP A 710 -38.45 -7.10 26.11
N ASP A 711 -39.13 -5.93 26.13
CA ASP A 711 -39.67 -5.34 27.36
C ASP A 711 -40.74 -6.21 28.04
N GLN A 712 -41.49 -7.02 27.27
CA GLN A 712 -42.52 -7.90 27.83
C GLN A 712 -41.89 -9.08 28.58
N ALA A 713 -40.87 -9.70 27.98
CA ALA A 713 -40.16 -10.81 28.62
C ALA A 713 -39.35 -10.34 29.84
N ILE A 714 -38.77 -9.13 29.79
CA ILE A 714 -38.10 -8.50 30.95
C ILE A 714 -39.10 -8.32 32.10
N ALA A 715 -40.25 -7.70 31.84
CA ALA A 715 -41.27 -7.46 32.87
C ALA A 715 -41.78 -8.76 33.52
N ALA A 716 -41.92 -9.83 32.72
CA ALA A 716 -42.31 -11.15 33.22
C ALA A 716 -41.24 -11.76 34.15
N ILE A 717 -39.96 -11.65 33.79
CA ILE A 717 -38.86 -12.12 34.63
C ILE A 717 -38.74 -11.28 35.91
N GLU A 718 -38.90 -9.96 35.83
CA GLU A 718 -38.89 -9.07 37.01
C GLU A 718 -40.03 -9.39 37.98
N ALA A 719 -41.24 -9.64 37.47
CA ALA A 719 -42.36 -10.08 38.30
C ALA A 719 -42.05 -11.43 38.98
N LYS A 720 -41.36 -12.35 38.29
CA LYS A 720 -40.95 -13.65 38.83
C LYS A 720 -39.84 -13.52 39.88
N LEU A 721 -38.84 -12.67 39.64
CA LEU A 721 -37.80 -12.33 40.62
C LEU A 721 -38.37 -11.68 41.87
N LYS A 722 -39.37 -10.81 41.73
CA LYS A 722 -40.04 -10.16 42.86
C LYS A 722 -40.82 -11.15 43.73
N ARG A 723 -41.45 -12.16 43.12
CA ARG A 723 -42.14 -13.25 43.84
C ARG A 723 -41.15 -14.17 44.56
N LEU A 724 -40.06 -14.56 43.89
CA LEU A 724 -39.03 -15.42 44.50
C LEU A 724 -38.27 -14.69 45.63
N ALA A 725 -38.18 -13.37 45.57
CA ALA A 725 -37.57 -12.57 46.64
C ALA A 725 -38.45 -12.45 47.90
N SER A 726 -39.77 -12.71 47.81
CA SER A 726 -40.69 -12.68 48.95
C SER A 726 -40.83 -14.03 49.68
N ASP A 727 -40.26 -15.11 49.14
CA ASP A 727 -40.27 -16.45 49.73
C ASP A 727 -39.00 -16.71 50.56
N GLU A 728 -39.02 -17.74 51.40
CA GLU A 728 -37.88 -18.14 52.24
C GLU A 728 -36.69 -18.61 51.37
N GLN A 729 -35.54 -17.93 51.47
CA GLN A 729 -34.44 -18.08 50.51
C GLN A 729 -33.58 -19.30 50.82
N ASP A 730 -33.91 -20.44 50.21
CA ASP A 730 -33.04 -21.63 50.17
C ASP A 730 -32.00 -21.55 49.03
N GLY A 731 -31.01 -22.46 49.05
CA GLY A 731 -29.92 -22.48 48.07
C GLY A 731 -30.39 -22.70 46.62
N ILE A 732 -31.52 -23.37 46.41
CA ILE A 732 -32.12 -23.63 45.10
C ILE A 732 -32.78 -22.36 44.55
N THR A 733 -33.50 -21.64 45.41
CA THR A 733 -34.14 -20.36 45.08
C THR A 733 -33.11 -19.31 44.71
N LEU A 734 -31.99 -19.23 45.45
CA LEU A 734 -30.89 -18.32 45.13
C LEU A 734 -30.24 -18.63 43.77
N SER A 735 -30.03 -19.91 43.44
CA SER A 735 -29.52 -20.34 42.13
C SER A 735 -30.49 -19.96 41.00
N LEU A 736 -31.79 -20.24 41.17
CA LEU A 736 -32.81 -19.92 40.17
C LEU A 736 -32.95 -18.41 39.97
N MET A 737 -32.85 -17.61 41.03
CA MET A 737 -32.84 -16.15 40.93
C MET A 737 -31.61 -15.65 40.17
N ALA A 738 -30.44 -16.29 40.34
CA ALA A 738 -29.25 -15.96 39.55
C ALA A 738 -29.46 -16.27 38.06
N ASP A 739 -30.04 -17.42 37.72
CA ASP A 739 -30.38 -17.79 36.34
C ASP A 739 -31.39 -16.83 35.70
N LEU A 740 -32.41 -16.43 36.45
CA LEU A 740 -33.41 -15.46 35.99
C LEU A 740 -32.81 -14.06 35.79
N ARG A 741 -31.89 -13.62 36.66
CA ARG A 741 -31.15 -12.37 36.46
C ARG A 741 -30.31 -12.41 35.19
N LEU A 742 -29.63 -13.53 34.92
CA LEU A 742 -28.89 -13.74 33.67
C LEU A 742 -29.80 -13.74 32.44
N ALA A 743 -30.96 -14.38 32.52
CA ALA A 743 -31.95 -14.39 31.44
C ALA A 743 -32.52 -12.99 31.17
N ARG A 744 -32.77 -12.18 32.21
CA ARG A 744 -33.18 -10.78 32.11
C ARG A 744 -32.13 -9.95 31.36
N ILE A 745 -30.86 -10.05 31.76
CA ILE A 745 -29.75 -9.32 31.11
C ILE A 745 -29.66 -9.63 29.61
N ARG A 746 -29.89 -10.90 29.21
CA ARG A 746 -29.91 -11.30 27.78
C ARG A 746 -31.03 -10.63 26.97
N LEU A 747 -32.08 -10.15 27.62
CA LEU A 747 -33.25 -9.52 26.98
C LEU A 747 -33.18 -7.99 27.00
N GLU A 748 -32.23 -7.39 27.73
CA GLU A 748 -32.06 -5.92 27.82
C GLU A 748 -31.47 -5.28 26.56
N GLY A 749 -31.10 -6.09 25.56
CA GLY A 749 -30.42 -5.62 24.34
C GLY A 749 -28.99 -5.16 24.59
N VAL A 750 -28.40 -5.56 25.72
CA VAL A 750 -26.99 -5.32 26.06
C VAL A 750 -26.11 -6.33 25.33
N ALA A 751 -24.92 -5.91 24.90
CA ALA A 751 -23.97 -6.82 24.29
C ALA A 751 -23.45 -7.81 25.33
N THR A 752 -23.64 -9.10 25.09
CA THR A 752 -23.14 -10.16 25.97
C THR A 752 -21.79 -10.68 25.47
N PRO A 753 -20.88 -11.14 26.36
CA PRO A 753 -19.67 -11.84 25.94
C PRO A 753 -19.99 -13.02 25.01
N LYS A 754 -19.24 -13.15 23.91
CA LYS A 754 -19.38 -14.21 22.91
C LYS A 754 -18.16 -15.10 22.92
N ALA A 755 -18.35 -16.41 22.79
CA ALA A 755 -17.25 -17.37 22.87
C ALA A 755 -16.34 -17.28 21.64
N TRP A 756 -15.03 -17.50 21.81
CA TRP A 756 -14.06 -17.55 20.71
C TRP A 756 -14.48 -18.53 19.60
N ARG A 757 -15.02 -19.70 19.96
CA ARG A 757 -15.51 -20.68 18.97
C ARG A 757 -16.58 -20.09 18.05
N GLN A 758 -17.51 -19.31 18.59
CA GLN A 758 -18.55 -18.65 17.78
C GLN A 758 -17.94 -17.62 16.82
N LEU A 759 -16.85 -16.96 17.25
CA LEU A 759 -16.11 -16.02 16.42
C LEU A 759 -15.43 -16.72 15.25
N VAL A 760 -14.76 -17.86 15.49
CA VAL A 760 -14.14 -18.69 14.44
C VAL A 760 -15.20 -19.21 13.46
N ASP A 761 -16.27 -19.83 13.96
CA ASP A 761 -17.32 -20.43 13.15
C ASP A 761 -18.00 -19.38 12.24
N ARG A 762 -18.26 -18.19 12.78
CA ARG A 762 -18.89 -17.10 12.02
C ARG A 762 -17.95 -16.48 10.99
N LEU A 763 -16.66 -16.31 11.32
CA LEU A 763 -15.68 -15.79 10.36
C LEU A 763 -15.44 -16.79 9.23
N ALA A 764 -15.35 -18.09 9.53
CA ALA A 764 -15.19 -19.15 8.54
C ALA A 764 -16.36 -19.23 7.55
N ALA A 765 -17.56 -18.82 7.96
CA ALA A 765 -18.74 -18.77 7.10
C ALA A 765 -18.76 -17.58 6.12
N GLU A 766 -17.91 -16.57 6.32
CA GLU A 766 -17.85 -15.40 5.43
C GLU A 766 -17.35 -15.80 4.02
N PRO A 767 -18.03 -15.37 2.93
CA PRO A 767 -17.61 -15.66 1.55
C PRO A 767 -16.15 -15.28 1.26
N THR A 768 -15.68 -14.18 1.84
CA THR A 768 -14.29 -13.71 1.73
C THR A 768 -13.30 -14.75 2.26
N ILE A 769 -13.63 -15.47 3.33
CA ILE A 769 -12.77 -16.50 3.91
C ILE A 769 -12.89 -17.79 3.10
N ASN A 770 -14.11 -18.34 2.99
CA ASN A 770 -14.31 -19.69 2.44
C ASN A 770 -14.13 -19.84 0.93
N ARG A 771 -14.16 -18.75 0.16
CA ARG A 771 -13.90 -18.78 -1.30
C ARG A 771 -12.58 -18.09 -1.65
N PHE A 772 -12.45 -16.81 -1.30
CA PHE A 772 -11.35 -16.00 -1.82
C PHE A 772 -10.03 -16.25 -1.07
N LEU A 773 -10.01 -16.07 0.25
CA LEU A 773 -8.78 -16.20 1.03
C LEU A 773 -8.32 -17.67 1.12
N SER A 774 -9.23 -18.64 1.19
CA SER A 774 -8.85 -20.06 1.13
C SER A 774 -8.05 -20.39 -0.13
N ASN A 775 -8.51 -19.98 -1.32
CA ASN A 775 -7.78 -20.21 -2.57
C ASN A 775 -6.40 -19.54 -2.57
N LEU A 776 -6.30 -18.33 -2.03
CA LEU A 776 -5.04 -17.57 -1.95
C LEU A 776 -4.03 -18.19 -0.97
N TRP A 777 -4.51 -18.76 0.13
CA TRP A 777 -3.67 -19.25 1.23
C TRP A 777 -3.33 -20.74 1.12
N VAL A 778 -4.11 -21.54 0.40
CA VAL A 778 -3.85 -22.98 0.18
C VAL A 778 -2.49 -23.23 -0.49
N GLU A 779 -2.09 -22.39 -1.45
CA GLU A 779 -0.78 -22.51 -2.10
C GLU A 779 0.39 -22.26 -1.13
N ARG A 780 0.15 -21.49 -0.06
CA ARG A 780 1.16 -21.13 0.95
C ARG A 780 1.21 -22.16 2.08
N GLU A 781 0.06 -22.72 2.43
CA GLU A 781 -0.12 -23.68 3.51
C GLU A 781 -1.40 -24.50 3.27
N GLU A 782 -1.22 -25.79 2.95
CA GLU A 782 -2.29 -26.70 2.55
C GLU A 782 -3.41 -26.83 3.60
N THR A 783 -3.08 -26.68 4.90
CA THR A 783 -4.05 -26.77 5.99
C THR A 783 -5.11 -25.67 5.99
N PHE A 784 -4.90 -24.59 5.22
CA PHE A 784 -5.88 -23.51 5.04
C PHE A 784 -6.95 -23.80 3.97
N SER A 785 -6.95 -25.02 3.42
CA SER A 785 -8.10 -25.58 2.71
C SER A 785 -9.32 -25.73 3.62
N ASP A 786 -9.13 -25.86 4.93
CA ASP A 786 -10.18 -25.77 5.94
C ASP A 786 -10.44 -24.29 6.34
N PRO A 787 -11.63 -23.73 6.02
CA PRO A 787 -11.97 -22.35 6.35
C PRO A 787 -11.95 -22.05 7.86
N ALA A 788 -12.23 -23.03 8.72
CA ALA A 788 -12.21 -22.84 10.17
C ALA A 788 -10.77 -22.60 10.67
N ARG A 789 -9.80 -23.38 10.16
CA ARG A 789 -8.38 -23.17 10.47
C ARG A 789 -7.85 -21.85 9.91
N LEU A 790 -8.25 -21.48 8.71
CA LEU A 790 -7.87 -20.18 8.14
C LEU A 790 -8.45 -19.02 8.96
N ALA A 791 -9.72 -19.09 9.36
CA ALA A 791 -10.36 -18.11 10.21
C ALA A 791 -9.65 -17.99 11.57
N GLU A 792 -9.34 -19.12 12.21
CA GLU A 792 -8.61 -19.13 13.48
C GLU A 792 -7.21 -18.51 13.34
N PHE A 793 -6.45 -18.87 12.31
CA PHE A 793 -5.15 -18.27 12.00
C PHE A 793 -5.25 -16.74 11.85
N MET A 794 -6.25 -16.26 11.10
CA MET A 794 -6.48 -14.82 10.89
C MET A 794 -6.81 -14.08 12.19
N LEU A 795 -7.56 -14.70 13.09
CA LEU A 795 -7.86 -14.17 14.42
C LEU A 795 -6.61 -14.14 15.32
N TYR A 796 -5.79 -15.19 15.31
CA TYR A 796 -4.51 -15.20 16.01
C TYR A 796 -3.59 -14.08 15.50
N ARG A 797 -3.55 -13.82 14.19
CA ARG A 797 -2.76 -12.70 13.65
C ARG A 797 -3.14 -11.34 14.23
N GLU A 798 -4.39 -11.16 14.68
CA GLU A 798 -4.88 -9.91 15.30
C GLU A 798 -4.86 -9.91 16.84
N ILE A 799 -5.03 -11.08 17.47
CA ILE A 799 -5.32 -11.21 18.91
C ILE A 799 -4.27 -12.07 19.65
N MET A 800 -3.28 -12.66 18.97
CA MET A 800 -2.19 -13.38 19.66
C MET A 800 -1.47 -12.48 20.67
N ARG A 801 -1.28 -11.20 20.32
CA ARG A 801 -0.56 -10.24 21.14
C ARG A 801 -1.16 -8.86 21.05
N ARG A 802 -1.13 -8.13 22.17
CA ARG A 802 -1.41 -6.69 22.20
C ARG A 802 -0.09 -5.91 22.02
N PRO A 803 0.17 -5.30 20.85
CA PRO A 803 1.35 -4.48 20.67
C PRO A 803 1.30 -3.22 21.55
N VAL A 804 2.47 -2.73 21.99
CA VAL A 804 2.58 -1.49 22.78
C VAL A 804 2.10 -0.29 21.97
N ARG A 805 2.55 -0.23 20.72
CA ARG A 805 2.36 0.92 19.84
C ARG A 805 1.71 0.57 18.51
N ALA A 806 1.82 -0.64 17.95
CA ALA A 806 1.19 -0.94 16.66
C ALA A 806 -0.35 -1.00 16.72
N ASN A 807 -1.02 -0.94 15.57
CA ASN A 807 -2.46 -1.13 15.46
C ASN A 807 -2.80 -2.62 15.57
N SER A 808 -3.68 -2.99 16.50
CA SER A 808 -4.39 -4.28 16.58
C SER A 808 -5.86 -4.02 16.89
N ALA A 809 -6.70 -5.06 16.82
CA ALA A 809 -8.11 -4.92 17.20
C ALA A 809 -8.29 -4.30 18.61
N GLU A 810 -7.44 -4.68 19.58
CA GLU A 810 -7.49 -4.17 20.95
C GLU A 810 -6.94 -2.74 21.08
N THR A 811 -5.82 -2.40 20.43
CA THR A 811 -5.26 -1.03 20.54
C THR A 811 -6.09 0.03 19.82
N LEU A 812 -6.95 -0.41 18.90
CA LEU A 812 -7.99 0.39 18.24
C LEU A 812 -9.33 0.42 19.01
N GLY A 813 -9.46 -0.33 20.10
CA GLY A 813 -10.67 -0.36 20.91
C GLY A 813 -11.84 -1.11 20.26
N LEU A 814 -11.59 -2.02 19.31
CA LEU A 814 -12.65 -2.72 18.57
C LEU A 814 -13.28 -3.85 19.36
N LEU A 815 -12.54 -4.46 20.29
CA LEU A 815 -13.00 -5.53 21.17
C LEU A 815 -12.16 -5.60 22.44
N ARG A 816 -12.69 -6.28 23.45
CA ARG A 816 -11.97 -6.72 24.66
C ARG A 816 -12.06 -8.23 24.83
N LEU A 817 -10.97 -8.85 25.28
CA LEU A 817 -10.97 -10.24 25.75
C LEU A 817 -11.48 -10.33 27.20
N THR A 818 -12.31 -11.33 27.45
CA THR A 818 -12.88 -11.63 28.76
C THR A 818 -12.64 -13.08 29.12
N ILE A 819 -12.42 -13.34 30.41
CA ILE A 819 -12.10 -14.66 30.95
C ILE A 819 -13.39 -15.23 31.57
N PRO A 820 -13.92 -16.37 31.07
CA PRO A 820 -15.11 -17.00 31.64
C PRO A 820 -14.96 -17.25 33.15
N GLY A 821 -16.01 -16.99 33.93
CA GLY A 821 -16.02 -17.10 35.40
C GLY A 821 -15.25 -16.03 36.17
N LEU A 822 -14.36 -15.25 35.55
CA LEU A 822 -13.68 -14.11 36.21
C LEU A 822 -14.47 -12.80 36.00
N ASP A 823 -14.96 -12.60 34.78
CA ASP A 823 -15.71 -11.41 34.37
C ASP A 823 -17.19 -11.44 34.76
N GLU A 824 -17.58 -12.40 35.59
CA GLU A 824 -18.94 -12.54 36.11
C GLU A 824 -19.12 -11.72 37.41
N PRO A 825 -20.35 -11.27 37.74
CA PRO A 825 -20.60 -10.42 38.92
C PRO A 825 -20.09 -11.01 40.24
N ASN A 826 -20.17 -12.34 40.40
CA ASN A 826 -19.88 -13.06 41.64
C ASN A 826 -18.49 -13.71 41.65
N VAL A 827 -17.46 -12.97 41.23
CA VAL A 827 -16.08 -13.50 41.24
C VAL A 827 -15.60 -13.74 42.68
N VAL A 828 -15.00 -14.89 42.93
CA VAL A 828 -14.39 -15.20 44.23
C VAL A 828 -13.03 -14.51 44.31
N VAL A 829 -12.87 -13.62 45.29
CA VAL A 829 -11.61 -12.92 45.58
C VAL A 829 -10.77 -13.78 46.52
N PRO A 830 -9.52 -14.12 46.17
CA PRO A 830 -8.65 -14.91 47.05
C PRO A 830 -8.31 -14.17 48.35
N ALA A 831 -8.09 -14.91 49.44
CA ALA A 831 -7.73 -14.34 50.74
C ALA A 831 -6.47 -13.45 50.66
N SER A 832 -5.47 -13.84 49.87
CA SER A 832 -4.26 -13.05 49.63
C SER A 832 -4.54 -11.70 48.97
N ALA A 833 -5.53 -11.62 48.09
CA ALA A 833 -5.98 -10.36 47.50
C ALA A 833 -6.68 -9.48 48.56
N THR A 834 -7.53 -10.06 49.40
CA THR A 834 -8.19 -9.33 50.49
C THR A 834 -7.19 -8.79 51.51
N ARG A 835 -6.14 -9.55 51.86
CA ARG A 835 -5.08 -9.09 52.78
C ARG A 835 -4.34 -7.85 52.26
N LEU A 836 -4.13 -7.78 50.94
CA LEU A 836 -3.53 -6.63 50.27
C LEU A 836 -4.55 -5.52 49.94
N GLY A 837 -5.80 -5.64 50.41
CA GLY A 837 -6.84 -4.63 50.24
C GLY A 837 -7.43 -4.54 48.83
N LEU A 838 -7.40 -5.63 48.06
CA LEU A 838 -8.00 -5.71 46.73
C LEU A 838 -9.47 -6.09 46.81
N ASN A 839 -10.29 -5.40 46.02
CA ASN A 839 -11.70 -5.77 45.80
C ASN A 839 -11.86 -6.68 44.56
N ALA A 840 -13.10 -7.01 44.21
CA ALA A 840 -13.42 -7.85 43.06
C ALA A 840 -12.94 -7.25 41.72
N ASP A 841 -13.04 -5.94 41.53
CA ASP A 841 -12.59 -5.26 40.31
C ASP A 841 -11.06 -5.23 40.22
N ASP A 842 -10.37 -4.89 41.32
CA ASP A 842 -8.91 -4.94 41.41
C ASP A 842 -8.39 -6.35 41.04
N TRP A 843 -9.06 -7.40 41.53
CA TRP A 843 -8.72 -8.78 41.23
C TRP A 843 -8.88 -9.12 39.74
N ARG A 844 -10.01 -8.74 39.12
CA ARG A 844 -10.24 -8.91 37.67
C ARG A 844 -9.17 -8.19 36.85
N ASP A 845 -8.88 -6.95 37.21
CA ASP A 845 -7.91 -6.10 36.50
C ASP A 845 -6.51 -6.70 36.58
N LEU A 846 -6.08 -7.18 37.75
CA LEU A 846 -4.79 -7.85 37.92
C LEU A 846 -4.65 -9.08 37.02
N VAL A 847 -5.62 -10.00 37.07
CA VAL A 847 -5.56 -11.24 36.28
C VAL A 847 -5.58 -10.95 34.78
N ARG A 848 -6.39 -9.98 34.34
CA ARG A 848 -6.43 -9.57 32.92
C ARG A 848 -5.13 -8.88 32.49
N LEU A 849 -4.52 -8.04 33.34
CA LEU A 849 -3.24 -7.42 33.03
C LEU A 849 -2.11 -8.45 32.95
N LEU A 850 -2.13 -9.50 33.78
CA LEU A 850 -1.20 -10.64 33.66
C LEU A 850 -1.41 -11.39 32.35
N LEU A 851 -2.66 -11.67 31.96
CA LEU A 851 -2.98 -12.30 30.67
C LEU A 851 -2.45 -11.47 29.49
N THR A 852 -2.73 -10.17 29.47
CA THR A 852 -2.38 -9.30 28.34
C THR A 852 -0.89 -8.97 28.31
N HIS A 853 -0.32 -8.52 29.43
CA HIS A 853 1.02 -7.95 29.48
C HIS A 853 2.13 -8.95 29.82
N PHE A 854 1.80 -10.13 30.34
CA PHE A 854 2.77 -11.20 30.56
C PHE A 854 2.55 -12.39 29.61
N VAL A 855 1.39 -13.05 29.68
CA VAL A 855 1.13 -14.30 28.91
C VAL A 855 1.16 -14.04 27.40
N ARG A 856 0.32 -13.14 26.91
CA ARG A 856 0.22 -12.83 25.47
C ARG A 856 1.41 -12.05 24.92
N THR A 857 2.00 -11.15 25.71
CA THR A 857 3.24 -10.44 25.34
C THR A 857 4.37 -11.40 25.00
N ASN A 858 4.50 -12.49 25.77
CA ASN A 858 5.53 -13.52 25.57
C ASN A 858 5.07 -14.66 24.65
N VAL A 859 3.90 -14.57 24.01
CA VAL A 859 3.36 -15.61 23.11
C VAL A 859 3.25 -16.99 23.80
N ILE A 860 2.84 -17.00 25.08
CA ILE A 860 2.58 -18.21 25.87
C ILE A 860 1.16 -18.72 25.53
N LEU A 861 0.96 -19.13 24.29
CA LEU A 861 -0.33 -19.55 23.76
C LEU A 861 -0.25 -20.94 23.14
N ASP A 862 -1.33 -21.71 23.23
CA ASP A 862 -1.48 -23.02 22.61
C ASP A 862 -2.06 -22.88 21.19
N PHE A 863 -1.24 -23.20 20.18
CA PHE A 863 -1.58 -23.18 18.74
C PHE A 863 -0.48 -23.88 17.92
N ASP A 864 -0.71 -24.10 16.61
CA ASP A 864 0.28 -24.68 15.69
C ASP A 864 1.39 -23.66 15.32
N ALA A 865 2.25 -23.36 16.29
CA ALA A 865 3.30 -22.37 16.15
C ALA A 865 4.29 -22.71 15.03
N LYS A 866 4.58 -24.00 14.80
CA LYS A 866 5.51 -24.45 13.76
C LYS A 866 5.06 -23.98 12.37
N ARG A 867 3.76 -24.05 12.09
CA ARG A 867 3.20 -23.62 10.80
C ARG A 867 2.85 -22.14 10.77
N TRP A 868 2.34 -21.59 11.87
CA TRP A 868 1.75 -20.24 11.86
C TRP A 868 2.75 -19.13 12.15
N MET A 869 3.77 -19.35 13.00
CA MET A 869 4.71 -18.28 13.39
C MET A 869 5.48 -17.72 12.20
N ARG A 870 5.80 -18.54 11.20
CA ARG A 870 6.46 -18.07 9.96
C ARG A 870 5.65 -17.03 9.17
N TRP A 871 4.33 -16.97 9.39
CA TRP A 871 3.38 -16.06 8.75
C TRP A 871 2.85 -14.97 9.69
N ILE A 872 2.97 -15.15 11.01
CA ILE A 872 2.58 -14.16 12.02
C ILE A 872 3.80 -13.32 12.43
N ASP A 873 4.83 -13.95 13.00
CA ASP A 873 6.07 -13.28 13.42
C ASP A 873 7.25 -14.27 13.50
N ARG A 874 8.26 -14.07 12.64
CA ARG A 874 9.46 -14.92 12.57
C ARG A 874 10.48 -14.63 13.68
N ARG A 875 10.39 -13.49 14.35
CA ARG A 875 11.36 -13.05 15.37
C ARG A 875 11.02 -13.63 16.76
N GLN A 876 9.74 -13.93 17.00
CA GLN A 876 9.27 -14.43 18.28
C GLN A 876 9.46 -15.94 18.42
N SER A 877 9.72 -16.37 19.65
CA SER A 877 9.78 -17.78 20.01
C SER A 877 8.43 -18.26 20.54
N HIS A 878 8.13 -19.54 20.38
CA HIS A 878 6.96 -20.16 20.99
C HIS A 878 7.29 -20.53 22.44
N VAL A 879 6.88 -19.68 23.37
CA VAL A 879 7.31 -19.75 24.76
C VAL A 879 6.41 -20.67 25.58
N GLU A 880 7.01 -21.37 26.53
CA GLU A 880 6.35 -22.13 27.59
C GLU A 880 6.49 -21.41 28.92
N MET A 881 5.48 -21.53 29.76
CA MET A 881 5.44 -20.87 31.05
C MET A 881 5.50 -21.88 32.18
N VAL A 882 6.33 -21.58 33.17
CA VAL A 882 6.58 -22.45 34.32
C VAL A 882 6.39 -21.69 35.63
N PRO A 883 6.00 -22.37 36.72
CA PRO A 883 6.06 -21.79 38.06
C PRO A 883 7.49 -21.30 38.38
N PHE A 884 7.60 -20.22 39.13
CA PHE A 884 8.90 -19.66 39.52
C PHE A 884 9.73 -20.65 40.36
N GLU A 885 10.99 -20.85 39.97
CA GLU A 885 12.00 -21.59 40.74
C GLU A 885 13.26 -20.72 40.96
N PRO A 886 13.72 -20.50 42.20
CA PRO A 886 14.79 -19.55 42.52
C PRO A 886 16.16 -19.81 41.87
N ALA A 887 16.44 -21.05 41.46
CA ALA A 887 17.76 -21.48 41.00
C ALA A 887 17.93 -21.49 39.47
N LEU A 888 16.88 -21.20 38.70
CA LEU A 888 16.89 -21.34 37.24
C LEU A 888 16.68 -19.99 36.53
N PRO A 889 17.51 -19.65 35.52
CA PRO A 889 17.30 -18.47 34.70
C PRO A 889 16.21 -18.73 33.63
N SER A 890 15.44 -17.71 33.28
CA SER A 890 14.52 -17.78 32.13
C SER A 890 15.31 -17.95 30.84
N SER A 891 14.80 -18.73 29.90
CA SER A 891 15.41 -18.94 28.57
C SER A 891 14.56 -18.32 27.47
N ARG A 892 15.05 -18.31 26.22
CA ARG A 892 14.27 -17.85 25.05
C ARG A 892 12.95 -18.61 24.86
N TYR A 893 12.88 -19.86 25.31
CA TYR A 893 11.73 -20.75 25.14
C TYR A 893 10.92 -20.96 26.42
N VAL A 894 11.43 -20.54 27.58
CA VAL A 894 10.81 -20.78 28.88
C VAL A 894 10.81 -19.50 29.70
N ARG A 895 9.64 -19.09 30.19
CA ARG A 895 9.46 -17.93 31.07
C ARG A 895 8.87 -18.35 32.41
N PHE A 896 9.45 -17.86 33.49
CA PHE A 896 8.90 -18.03 34.83
C PHE A 896 7.70 -17.12 35.04
N TRP A 897 6.65 -17.65 35.67
CA TRP A 897 5.50 -16.85 36.12
C TRP A 897 5.98 -15.65 36.95
N PRO A 898 5.35 -14.46 36.83
CA PRO A 898 5.76 -13.28 37.56
C PRO A 898 5.87 -13.57 39.06
N HIS A 899 6.94 -13.05 39.64
CA HIS A 899 7.27 -13.21 41.06
C HIS A 899 7.86 -11.90 41.61
N PRO A 900 7.80 -11.69 42.93
CA PRO A 900 8.33 -10.47 43.55
C PRO A 900 9.85 -10.51 43.77
N TYR A 901 10.47 -11.70 43.67
CA TYR A 901 11.89 -11.91 43.95
C TYR A 901 12.82 -11.37 42.83
N GLY A 902 14.07 -11.03 43.19
CA GLY A 902 15.11 -10.60 42.24
C GLY A 902 15.18 -9.08 41.97
N PRO A 903 16.25 -8.63 41.28
CA PRO A 903 16.55 -7.20 41.14
C PRO A 903 15.63 -6.47 40.15
N ARG A 904 15.01 -7.18 39.19
CA ARG A 904 14.17 -6.59 38.13
C ARG A 904 12.84 -7.35 38.01
N PRO A 905 11.80 -6.99 38.78
CA PRO A 905 10.50 -7.65 38.69
C PRO A 905 9.78 -7.25 37.39
N SER A 906 8.82 -8.07 36.98
CA SER A 906 8.02 -7.82 35.77
C SER A 906 7.29 -6.47 35.85
N ARG A 907 6.88 -5.92 34.69
CA ARG A 907 6.17 -4.62 34.65
C ARG A 907 4.88 -4.63 35.47
N VAL A 908 4.14 -5.73 35.41
CA VAL A 908 2.88 -5.87 36.17
C VAL A 908 3.16 -5.89 37.67
N VAL A 909 4.22 -6.55 38.13
CA VAL A 909 4.61 -6.57 39.55
C VAL A 909 5.05 -5.18 40.01
N ARG A 910 5.85 -4.45 39.21
CA ARG A 910 6.24 -3.06 39.53
C ARG A 910 5.04 -2.13 39.65
N MET A 911 4.11 -2.22 38.70
CA MET A 911 2.86 -1.46 38.73
C MET A 911 2.04 -1.80 39.98
N LEU A 912 1.93 -3.07 40.35
CA LEU A 912 1.18 -3.49 41.53
C LEU A 912 1.80 -2.96 42.83
N VAL A 913 3.12 -3.08 42.99
CA VAL A 913 3.86 -2.52 44.14
C VAL A 913 3.62 -1.01 44.25
N GLN A 914 3.72 -0.29 43.13
CA GLN A 914 3.49 1.15 43.09
C GLN A 914 2.03 1.53 43.39
N ALA A 915 1.05 0.82 42.81
CA ALA A 915 -0.38 1.10 42.97
C ALA A 915 -0.89 0.86 44.40
N LEU A 916 -0.27 -0.08 45.11
CA LEU A 916 -0.62 -0.45 46.47
C LEU A 916 0.25 0.25 47.52
N GLY A 917 1.28 1.01 47.10
CA GLY A 917 2.21 1.68 48.02
C GLY A 917 3.01 0.72 48.88
N LEU A 918 3.34 -0.46 48.33
CA LEU A 918 4.00 -1.54 49.07
C LEU A 918 5.52 -1.37 49.06
N ASP A 919 6.18 -1.73 50.16
CA ASP A 919 7.63 -1.91 50.19
C ASP A 919 7.97 -3.36 49.83
N ARG A 920 8.52 -3.56 48.64
CA ARG A 920 8.89 -4.90 48.15
C ARG A 920 10.12 -5.46 48.86
N ASP A 921 10.91 -4.66 49.58
CA ASP A 921 12.08 -5.18 50.27
C ASP A 921 11.70 -5.86 51.60
N ASP A 922 10.51 -5.53 52.15
CA ASP A 922 9.88 -6.24 53.27
C ASP A 922 9.59 -7.72 52.91
N PRO A 923 10.13 -8.70 53.67
CA PRO A 923 9.84 -10.12 53.46
C PRO A 923 8.35 -10.48 53.52
N SER A 924 7.58 -9.92 54.46
CA SER A 924 6.16 -10.24 54.62
C SER A 924 5.36 -9.80 53.40
N VAL A 925 5.65 -8.60 52.89
CA VAL A 925 5.05 -8.07 51.67
C VAL A 925 5.40 -8.93 50.46
N ARG A 926 6.65 -9.42 50.35
CA ARG A 926 7.04 -10.33 49.27
C ARG A 926 6.28 -11.64 49.30
N ASP A 927 6.05 -12.21 50.48
CA ASP A 927 5.32 -13.46 50.60
C ASP A 927 3.83 -13.29 50.25
N ASP A 928 3.19 -12.20 50.71
CA ASP A 928 1.81 -11.87 50.32
C ASP A 928 1.68 -11.63 48.80
N LEU A 929 2.64 -10.91 48.20
CA LEU A 929 2.70 -10.71 46.74
C LEU A 929 2.86 -12.02 45.98
N ASN A 930 3.70 -12.92 46.47
CA ASN A 930 3.92 -14.22 45.85
C ASN A 930 2.66 -15.10 45.95
N GLU A 931 1.97 -15.11 47.09
CA GLU A 931 0.70 -15.83 47.27
C GLU A 931 -0.40 -15.27 46.36
N LEU A 932 -0.49 -13.94 46.22
CA LEU A 932 -1.40 -13.28 45.28
C LEU A 932 -1.14 -13.73 43.83
N LEU A 933 0.12 -13.74 43.40
CA LEU A 933 0.50 -14.15 42.05
C LEU A 933 0.25 -15.66 41.82
N ARG A 934 0.41 -16.52 42.84
CA ARG A 934 0.04 -17.94 42.78
C ARG A 934 -1.47 -18.16 42.69
N ALA A 935 -2.27 -17.33 43.37
CA ALA A 935 -3.72 -17.36 43.21
C ALA A 935 -4.13 -16.98 41.77
N ALA A 936 -3.44 -16.01 41.16
CA ALA A 936 -3.71 -15.59 39.78
C ALA A 936 -3.32 -16.69 38.78
N TRP A 937 -2.19 -17.37 39.02
CA TRP A 937 -1.81 -18.58 38.28
C TRP A 937 -2.91 -19.64 38.33
N SER A 938 -3.36 -19.98 39.53
CA SER A 938 -4.37 -21.04 39.75
C SER A 938 -5.69 -20.71 39.03
N THR A 939 -6.04 -19.43 38.97
CA THR A 939 -7.23 -18.95 38.26
C THR A 939 -7.13 -19.17 36.74
N LEU A 940 -5.93 -18.96 36.17
CA LEU A 940 -5.69 -19.15 34.74
C LEU A 940 -5.41 -20.61 34.37
N GLN A 941 -4.95 -21.44 35.31
CA GLN A 941 -4.48 -22.80 35.07
C GLN A 941 -5.53 -23.69 34.37
N ARG A 942 -6.82 -23.49 34.66
CA ARG A 942 -7.92 -24.23 34.01
C ARG A 942 -8.02 -23.99 32.49
N PHE A 943 -7.48 -22.88 32.01
CA PHE A 943 -7.44 -22.50 30.60
C PHE A 943 -6.09 -22.83 29.94
N MET A 944 -5.25 -23.63 30.60
CA MET A 944 -3.94 -24.00 30.09
C MET A 944 -3.87 -25.46 29.64
N THR A 945 -3.00 -25.71 28.67
CA THR A 945 -2.58 -27.03 28.23
C THR A 945 -1.18 -27.31 28.78
N VAL A 946 -0.96 -28.52 29.27
CA VAL A 946 0.36 -28.99 29.71
C VAL A 946 1.24 -29.21 28.48
N SER A 947 2.41 -28.58 28.45
CA SER A 947 3.46 -28.77 27.44
C SER A 947 4.63 -29.56 28.04
N PRO A 948 5.58 -30.07 27.22
CA PRO A 948 6.68 -30.91 27.71
C PRO A 948 7.49 -30.29 28.85
N ASN A 949 7.67 -28.95 28.85
CA ASN A 949 8.48 -28.25 29.84
C ASN A 949 7.67 -27.22 30.65
N GLY A 950 6.33 -27.20 30.57
CA GLY A 950 5.52 -26.17 31.24
C GLY A 950 4.05 -26.12 30.82
N PHE A 951 3.53 -24.91 30.68
CA PHE A 951 2.13 -24.64 30.36
C PHE A 951 1.99 -23.59 29.26
N ARG A 952 0.91 -23.71 28.48
CA ARG A 952 0.50 -22.71 27.47
C ARG A 952 -0.99 -22.41 27.60
N LEU A 953 -1.39 -21.17 27.36
CA LEU A 953 -2.79 -20.76 27.47
C LEU A 953 -3.57 -21.09 26.19
N ARG A 954 -4.74 -21.71 26.31
CA ARG A 954 -5.70 -21.87 25.22
C ARG A 954 -6.49 -20.57 25.01
N LEU A 955 -6.11 -19.80 24.00
CA LEU A 955 -6.83 -18.57 23.64
C LEU A 955 -8.30 -18.87 23.24
N GLY A 956 -8.55 -20.06 22.68
CA GLY A 956 -9.88 -20.53 22.30
C GLY A 956 -10.89 -20.70 23.45
N ASP A 957 -10.44 -20.68 24.71
CA ASP A 957 -11.31 -20.75 25.88
C ASP A 957 -11.79 -19.36 26.35
N MET A 958 -11.36 -18.28 25.69
CA MET A 958 -11.71 -16.91 26.05
C MET A 958 -12.99 -16.42 25.36
N ASN A 959 -13.57 -15.34 25.88
CA ASN A 959 -14.72 -14.64 25.30
C ASN A 959 -14.31 -13.27 24.74
N VAL A 960 -15.05 -12.76 23.76
CA VAL A 960 -14.93 -11.40 23.24
C VAL A 960 -16.18 -10.57 23.57
N THR A 961 -15.99 -9.29 23.86
CA THR A 961 -17.06 -8.34 24.19
C THR A 961 -16.75 -6.97 23.61
N PRO A 962 -17.74 -6.09 23.35
CA PRO A 962 -17.44 -4.72 22.94
C PRO A 962 -16.80 -3.93 24.08
N ILE A 963 -16.04 -2.91 23.71
CA ILE A 963 -15.49 -1.92 24.64
C ILE A 963 -16.49 -0.77 24.76
N GLU A 964 -17.02 -0.57 25.97
CA GLU A 964 -17.90 0.57 26.29
C GLU A 964 -17.12 1.74 26.91
N ARG A 965 -16.03 1.43 27.63
CA ARG A 965 -15.14 2.39 28.27
C ARG A 965 -13.71 1.91 28.11
N ALA A 966 -12.80 2.84 27.82
CA ALA A 966 -11.37 2.59 27.71
C ALA A 966 -10.58 3.81 28.19
N PHE A 967 -9.34 3.57 28.57
CA PHE A 967 -8.39 4.59 29.00
C PHE A 967 -7.52 5.01 27.82
N TRP A 968 -7.30 6.31 27.67
CA TRP A 968 -6.30 6.83 26.72
C TRP A 968 -4.93 6.87 27.40
N CYS A 969 -4.01 6.00 27.00
CA CYS A 969 -2.66 5.99 27.58
C CYS A 969 -1.85 7.19 27.06
N PRO A 970 -1.37 8.11 27.91
CA PRO A 970 -0.64 9.30 27.47
C PRO A 970 0.75 8.97 26.91
N ASN A 971 1.36 7.87 27.33
CA ASN A 971 2.67 7.43 26.85
C ASN A 971 2.58 6.75 25.47
N THR A 972 1.73 5.73 25.35
CA THR A 972 1.61 4.94 24.11
C THR A 972 0.67 5.56 23.07
N ARG A 973 -0.24 6.46 23.50
CA ARG A 973 -1.35 7.02 22.71
C ARG A 973 -2.22 5.95 22.07
N ARG A 974 -2.51 4.91 22.86
CA ARG A 974 -3.39 3.80 22.52
C ARG A 974 -4.49 3.66 23.55
N LEU A 975 -5.62 3.13 23.11
CA LEU A 975 -6.71 2.74 24.00
C LEU A 975 -6.28 1.52 24.79
N VAL A 976 -6.42 1.60 26.11
CA VAL A 976 -6.18 0.51 27.06
C VAL A 976 -7.53 0.17 27.67
N ASP A 977 -7.95 -1.08 27.55
CA ASP A 977 -9.24 -1.55 28.04
C ASP A 977 -9.25 -1.76 29.57
N THR A 978 -8.07 -1.96 30.17
CA THR A 978 -7.92 -2.32 31.59
C THR A 978 -6.73 -1.60 32.23
N THR A 979 -6.93 -0.98 33.39
CA THR A 979 -5.87 -0.39 34.22
C THR A 979 -6.01 -0.87 35.65
N PHE A 980 -4.93 -0.91 36.42
CA PHE A 980 -4.98 -1.28 37.83
C PHE A 980 -4.95 0.00 38.68
N ARG A 981 -6.07 0.35 39.30
CA ARG A 981 -6.24 1.62 40.07
C ARG A 981 -5.78 2.86 39.29
N GLY A 982 -6.08 2.90 37.98
CA GLY A 982 -5.70 3.99 37.08
C GLY A 982 -4.27 3.96 36.53
N LEU A 983 -3.46 2.97 36.93
CA LEU A 983 -2.10 2.76 36.41
C LEU A 983 -2.09 1.68 35.32
N SER A 984 -1.28 1.91 34.28
CA SER A 984 -1.03 0.94 33.22
C SER A 984 0.41 0.40 33.28
N PRO A 985 0.73 -0.77 32.72
CA PRO A 985 2.11 -1.28 32.66
C PRO A 985 3.09 -0.51 31.75
N TYR A 986 2.70 0.66 31.24
CA TYR A 986 3.44 1.49 30.26
C TYR A 986 3.98 2.78 30.84
#